data_AF-A0A5N5CW34-F1
#
_entry.id   AF-A0A5N5CW34-F1
#
_cell.length_a   1.000
_cell.length_b   1.000
_cell.length_c   1.000
_cell.angle_alpha   90.00
_cell.angle_beta   90.00
_cell.angle_gamma   90.00
#
_symmetry.space_group_name_H-M   'P 1'
#
loop_
_entity.id
_entity.type
_entity.pdbx_description
1 polymer ?
#
loop_
_entity_poly.entity_id
_entity_poly.type
_entity_poly.pdbx_seq_one_letter_code
_entity_poly.pdbx_strand_id
1 'polypeptide(L)'
;MGGFRFEGPEHRKIGDAILLRLPTGNIDGKDFSYQVGKKNIKLSYGQIVSLAGDFYGNCKYLGDAEQISDKWDGDPDASIARFVKNADLLQLDKAGYLKDVIRIMEDQEKEVKQALKDGKDIAQVYKAIGDKFNTAWAKATRFDYLLLSLCNWDHFGEDAVKAYKAGHSAALSQAKVAHGSGNVIDLRRAYFLEAFAAHFLTDLFSSGHMRTPRRILHRTYTVTRPEEVHQQLEEGLWPNMWPADQCAQAMHDEDCANGLWALNATGRRWPTYGDKQLVSSKGNVDFDAALAAVQAGAHEVHEVYETGQDRQVSDFAALGMVPDLDSLSSFNYAPLFDVTQDGQTLRFRSSLDDRSVATYEEYPLAEAPFSNLLDRIKNSGQYQHQLPLTLPFLSPSSLLHLRETSNTVLSAAEYGPAFSQSAVDKGANVESWNMLSQETIDMPDPSGKVTWLAADKIDSDVYFLVGKVEKPNVHIAYHLGITVKDHHIEVASQRSDEDSNASWSAGDIRFGKLSAGSSKLAMVKCWYRAGAPWKPKFELWTFQQGVRESPTRSSLKWPNAPSSAPFASFCTYIDSDDQCETYVTCSATGSKTTWTFTNFDNDYKHLKSWTFEEDVGERAQRILPLPTSKCGPCRLVRLFYGQGSNELRLDTLTIQNHSVSVDSTIRIPVDWSGTAEEQYLTWFLADANSNGHLDLVGLVTNQEGGLTVLAIPGQADSTFEARAVQSAITSDKGDKLTAPFMKPVAARQARCKYLGTSDETGAAIMALFDNYGILGVRVIRPAQAAGTLTYEIAGQIPAVAGQVSSCLGWSTREYKPGREAVGFFVE
;
A
#
# COMPACT_ATOMS: atom_id res chain seq x y z
N MET A 1 25.81 -0.40 9.35
CA MET A 1 26.43 -0.71 8.04
C MET A 1 25.28 -1.14 7.12
N GLY A 2 25.13 -0.54 5.94
CA GLY A 2 24.12 -1.00 4.97
C GLY A 2 24.65 -2.26 4.27
N GLY A 3 24.08 -3.42 4.58
CA GLY A 3 24.50 -4.68 3.98
C GLY A 3 23.72 -4.97 2.70
N PHE A 4 24.39 -5.46 1.66
CA PHE A 4 23.74 -6.12 0.52
C PHE A 4 22.93 -7.30 1.01
N ARG A 5 21.67 -7.42 0.61
CA ARG A 5 20.77 -8.49 1.02
C ARG A 5 20.41 -9.27 -0.21
N PHE A 6 20.80 -10.54 -0.25
CA PHE A 6 20.46 -11.46 -1.32
C PHE A 6 19.47 -12.47 -0.79
N GLU A 7 18.37 -12.66 -1.51
CA GLU A 7 17.24 -13.46 -1.05
C GLU A 7 17.22 -14.83 -1.73
N GLY A 8 18.36 -15.53 -1.71
CA GLY A 8 18.54 -16.87 -2.26
C GLY A 8 17.37 -17.85 -2.03
N PRO A 9 16.75 -17.93 -0.84
CA PRO A 9 15.57 -18.79 -0.62
C PRO A 9 14.36 -18.51 -1.54
N GLU A 10 14.20 -17.27 -1.99
CA GLU A 10 13.08 -16.87 -2.86
C GLU A 10 13.27 -17.44 -4.27
N HIS A 11 14.46 -17.26 -4.86
CA HIS A 11 14.86 -17.90 -6.12
C HIS A 11 14.70 -19.42 -6.08
N ARG A 12 15.10 -20.05 -4.97
CA ARG A 12 15.03 -21.50 -4.80
C ARG A 12 13.60 -21.97 -4.93
N LYS A 13 12.69 -21.30 -4.24
CA LYS A 13 11.27 -21.68 -4.18
C LYS A 13 10.63 -21.67 -5.57
N ILE A 14 10.99 -20.71 -6.43
CA ILE A 14 10.51 -20.65 -7.82
C ILE A 14 11.08 -21.82 -8.61
N GLY A 15 12.41 -22.01 -8.60
CA GLY A 15 13.06 -23.07 -9.37
C GLY A 15 12.74 -24.49 -8.88
N ASP A 16 12.41 -24.67 -7.61
CA ASP A 16 12.02 -25.98 -7.07
C ASP A 16 10.58 -26.37 -7.45
N ALA A 17 9.76 -25.38 -7.85
CA ALA A 17 8.34 -25.55 -8.17
C ALA A 17 8.05 -25.82 -9.67
N ILE A 18 9.04 -25.71 -10.56
CA ILE A 18 8.85 -26.04 -11.98
C ILE A 18 8.83 -27.56 -12.21
N LEU A 19 8.28 -27.95 -13.36
CA LEU A 19 8.32 -29.31 -13.87
C LEU A 19 9.34 -29.43 -15.02
N LEU A 20 10.32 -30.31 -14.84
CA LEU A 20 11.31 -30.64 -15.85
C LEU A 20 10.90 -31.92 -16.57
N ARG A 21 11.03 -31.91 -17.90
CA ARG A 21 10.74 -33.09 -18.74
C ARG A 21 12.03 -33.82 -19.05
N LEU A 22 12.04 -35.13 -18.85
CA LEU A 22 13.17 -35.99 -19.18
C LEU A 22 12.66 -37.22 -19.93
N PRO A 23 13.53 -37.88 -20.73
CA PRO A 23 13.19 -39.15 -21.36
C PRO A 23 12.73 -40.24 -20.38
N THR A 24 13.15 -40.15 -19.11
CA THR A 24 12.81 -41.08 -18.03
C THR A 24 11.49 -40.75 -17.32
N GLY A 25 10.79 -39.70 -17.73
CA GLY A 25 9.61 -39.15 -17.07
C GLY A 25 9.87 -37.78 -16.47
N ASN A 26 8.78 -37.04 -16.24
CA ASN A 26 8.85 -35.68 -15.68
C ASN A 26 9.24 -35.72 -14.21
N ILE A 27 10.00 -34.72 -13.76
CA ILE A 27 10.42 -34.53 -12.37
C ILE A 27 10.19 -33.09 -11.94
N ASP A 28 9.89 -32.87 -10.66
CA ASP A 28 9.85 -31.53 -10.10
C ASP A 28 11.27 -30.94 -10.01
N GLY A 29 11.40 -29.61 -10.06
CA GLY A 29 12.68 -28.90 -9.95
C GLY A 29 13.43 -29.23 -8.65
N LYS A 30 12.70 -29.44 -7.55
CA LYS A 30 13.26 -29.90 -6.25
C LYS A 30 13.92 -31.28 -6.33
N ASP A 31 13.45 -32.13 -7.24
CA ASP A 31 13.91 -33.52 -7.43
C ASP A 31 14.98 -33.61 -8.53
N PHE A 32 15.27 -32.49 -9.21
CA PHE A 32 16.45 -32.38 -10.04
C PHE A 32 17.70 -32.66 -9.20
N SER A 33 18.66 -33.36 -9.80
CA SER A 33 19.88 -33.77 -9.09
C SER A 33 21.04 -33.65 -10.06
N TYR A 34 21.69 -32.50 -10.04
CA TYR A 34 22.90 -32.24 -10.81
C TYR A 34 24.13 -32.32 -9.90
N GLN A 35 25.15 -33.08 -10.31
CA GLN A 35 26.36 -33.27 -9.52
C GLN A 35 27.35 -32.13 -9.78
N VAL A 36 27.81 -31.48 -8.72
CA VAL A 36 28.79 -30.39 -8.77
C VAL A 36 29.98 -30.63 -7.83
N GLY A 37 31.11 -30.06 -8.22
CA GLY A 37 32.36 -30.07 -7.48
C GLY A 37 33.00 -31.46 -7.33
N LYS A 38 34.22 -31.48 -6.78
CA LYS A 38 34.97 -32.73 -6.52
C LYS A 38 34.35 -33.60 -5.43
N LYS A 39 33.45 -33.05 -4.63
CA LYS A 39 32.76 -33.73 -3.53
C LYS A 39 31.43 -34.36 -3.95
N ASN A 40 31.06 -34.28 -5.24
CA ASN A 40 29.81 -34.81 -5.81
C ASN A 40 28.56 -34.33 -5.03
N ILE A 41 28.52 -33.03 -4.72
CA ILE A 41 27.34 -32.41 -4.10
C ILE A 41 26.23 -32.41 -5.14
N LYS A 42 25.02 -32.80 -4.75
CA LYS A 42 23.86 -32.81 -5.65
C LYS A 42 23.03 -31.55 -5.40
N LEU A 43 22.76 -30.81 -6.46
CA LEU A 43 21.90 -29.62 -6.43
C LEU A 43 20.56 -29.89 -7.12
N SER A 44 19.51 -29.38 -6.51
CA SER A 44 18.20 -29.16 -7.14
C SER A 44 18.24 -28.01 -8.14
N TYR A 45 17.21 -27.90 -8.97
CA TYR A 45 17.09 -26.81 -9.93
C TYR A 45 17.02 -25.48 -9.19
N GLY A 46 16.14 -25.36 -8.19
CA GLY A 46 16.02 -24.14 -7.38
C GLY A 46 17.31 -23.75 -6.67
N GLN A 47 18.07 -24.71 -6.13
CA GLN A 47 19.38 -24.39 -5.53
C GLN A 47 20.36 -23.79 -6.54
N ILE A 48 20.34 -24.20 -7.81
CA ILE A 48 21.20 -23.61 -8.84
C ILE A 48 20.75 -22.17 -9.12
N VAL A 49 19.44 -21.91 -9.23
CA VAL A 49 18.87 -20.56 -9.38
C VAL A 49 19.34 -19.64 -8.24
N SER A 50 19.33 -20.11 -7.00
CA SER A 50 19.75 -19.30 -5.83
C SER A 50 21.25 -19.05 -5.69
N LEU A 51 22.09 -19.79 -6.41
CA LEU A 51 23.55 -19.73 -6.27
C LEU A 51 24.21 -18.93 -7.40
N ALA A 52 23.58 -18.91 -8.57
CA ALA A 52 24.02 -18.15 -9.73
C ALA A 52 24.02 -16.64 -9.42
N GLY A 53 24.99 -15.89 -9.94
CA GLY A 53 25.07 -14.44 -9.76
C GLY A 53 25.54 -14.00 -8.37
N ASP A 54 24.81 -14.41 -7.33
CA ASP A 54 25.00 -14.00 -5.93
C ASP A 54 26.24 -14.59 -5.27
N PHE A 55 26.48 -15.87 -5.51
CA PHE A 55 27.59 -16.62 -4.91
C PHE A 55 28.61 -17.04 -5.95
N TYR A 56 28.18 -17.29 -7.18
CA TYR A 56 29.05 -17.71 -8.26
C TYR A 56 28.90 -16.78 -9.45
N GLY A 57 29.90 -15.91 -9.64
CA GLY A 57 29.97 -14.96 -10.73
C GLY A 57 31.40 -14.44 -10.93
N ASN A 58 31.55 -13.46 -11.81
CA ASN A 58 32.85 -12.85 -12.06
C ASN A 58 33.04 -11.63 -11.15
N CYS A 59 33.99 -11.70 -10.22
CA CYS A 59 34.40 -10.58 -9.37
C CYS A 59 35.92 -10.41 -9.36
N LYS A 60 36.40 -9.24 -8.96
CA LYS A 60 37.84 -8.93 -8.80
C LYS A 60 38.07 -8.21 -7.48
N TYR A 61 39.30 -8.27 -6.97
CA TYR A 61 39.70 -7.45 -5.82
C TYR A 61 39.96 -5.99 -6.17
N LEU A 62 40.24 -5.69 -7.44
CA LEU A 62 40.60 -4.36 -7.92
C LEU A 62 39.91 -4.05 -9.25
N GLY A 63 39.14 -2.96 -9.23
CA GLY A 63 38.35 -2.50 -10.36
C GLY A 63 37.24 -3.49 -10.75
N ASP A 64 36.46 -3.09 -11.75
CA ASP A 64 35.26 -3.85 -12.06
C ASP A 64 35.59 -5.12 -12.85
N ALA A 65 34.92 -6.20 -12.46
CA ALA A 65 34.88 -7.40 -13.28
C ALA A 65 33.95 -7.17 -14.46
N GLU A 66 34.36 -7.66 -15.63
CA GLU A 66 33.49 -7.67 -16.81
C GLU A 66 32.33 -8.64 -16.56
N GLN A 67 31.12 -8.15 -16.69
CA GLN A 67 29.87 -8.89 -16.43
C GLN A 67 29.33 -9.53 -17.71
N ILE A 68 28.29 -10.36 -17.58
CA ILE A 68 27.70 -11.10 -18.69
C ILE A 68 27.05 -10.14 -19.69
N SER A 69 26.33 -9.13 -19.20
CA SER A 69 25.61 -8.15 -20.01
C SER A 69 26.50 -7.20 -20.82
N ASP A 70 27.77 -7.00 -20.44
CA ASP A 70 28.63 -5.93 -20.95
C ASP A 70 28.91 -5.98 -22.47
N LYS A 71 28.83 -7.16 -23.07
CA LYS A 71 29.13 -7.37 -24.50
C LYS A 71 27.93 -7.74 -25.34
N TRP A 72 26.75 -7.92 -24.75
CA TRP A 72 25.61 -8.51 -25.45
C TRP A 72 25.23 -7.76 -26.74
N ASP A 73 25.20 -6.43 -26.71
CA ASP A 73 24.74 -5.63 -27.86
C ASP A 73 25.74 -5.58 -29.03
N GLY A 74 27.02 -5.89 -28.79
CA GLY A 74 28.09 -5.81 -29.80
C GLY A 74 28.77 -7.14 -30.13
N ASP A 75 28.80 -8.07 -29.19
CA ASP A 75 29.41 -9.40 -29.27
C ASP A 75 28.67 -10.39 -28.35
N PRO A 76 27.49 -10.89 -28.79
CA PRO A 76 26.70 -11.86 -28.02
C PRO A 76 27.48 -13.13 -27.66
N ASP A 77 28.38 -13.59 -28.54
CA ASP A 77 29.19 -14.79 -28.31
C ASP A 77 30.16 -14.60 -27.13
N ALA A 78 30.74 -13.41 -26.96
CA ALA A 78 31.55 -13.09 -25.80
C ALA A 78 30.73 -13.12 -24.49
N SER A 79 29.49 -12.62 -24.52
CA SER A 79 28.57 -12.71 -23.38
C SER A 79 28.18 -14.15 -23.06
N ILE A 80 27.87 -14.98 -24.07
CA ILE A 80 27.60 -16.42 -23.90
C ILE A 80 28.82 -17.13 -23.30
N ALA A 81 30.03 -16.86 -23.81
CA ALA A 81 31.26 -17.43 -23.29
C ALA A 81 31.56 -16.99 -21.85
N ARG A 82 31.22 -15.74 -21.48
CA ARG A 82 31.31 -15.24 -20.10
C ARG A 82 30.33 -15.96 -19.19
N PHE A 83 29.07 -16.10 -19.60
CA PHE A 83 28.05 -16.82 -18.86
C PHE A 83 28.49 -18.26 -18.56
N VAL A 84 28.96 -19.00 -19.58
CA VAL A 84 29.42 -20.39 -19.39
C VAL A 84 30.59 -20.45 -18.41
N LYS A 85 31.55 -19.50 -18.47
CA LYS A 85 32.65 -19.42 -17.50
C LYS A 85 32.15 -19.20 -16.08
N ASN A 86 31.13 -18.37 -15.88
CA ASN A 86 30.53 -18.15 -14.56
C ASN A 86 29.82 -19.41 -14.06
N ALA A 87 29.04 -20.07 -14.91
CA ALA A 87 28.37 -21.33 -14.59
C ALA A 87 29.36 -22.45 -14.23
N ASP A 88 30.51 -22.51 -14.90
CA ASP A 88 31.59 -23.47 -14.60
C ASP A 88 32.20 -23.23 -13.20
N LEU A 89 32.16 -22.00 -12.65
CA LEU A 89 32.61 -21.74 -11.28
C LEU A 89 31.78 -22.53 -10.26
N LEU A 90 30.46 -22.55 -10.44
CA LEU A 90 29.53 -23.34 -9.62
C LEU A 90 29.67 -24.83 -9.92
N GLN A 91 29.67 -25.21 -11.20
CA GLN A 91 29.75 -26.62 -11.60
C GLN A 91 30.98 -27.30 -10.98
N LEU A 92 32.11 -26.63 -10.95
CA LEU A 92 33.37 -27.17 -10.42
C LEU A 92 33.55 -26.90 -8.92
N ASP A 93 32.66 -26.14 -8.29
CA ASP A 93 32.83 -25.55 -6.96
C ASP A 93 34.25 -24.98 -6.79
N LYS A 94 34.65 -24.12 -7.74
CA LYS A 94 36.05 -23.70 -7.90
C LYS A 94 36.62 -23.04 -6.63
N ALA A 95 35.77 -22.31 -5.91
CA ALA A 95 36.12 -21.63 -4.67
C ALA A 95 36.05 -22.56 -3.43
N GLY A 96 35.29 -23.65 -3.50
CA GLY A 96 35.25 -24.70 -2.48
C GLY A 96 34.37 -24.42 -1.26
N TYR A 97 33.52 -23.38 -1.31
CA TYR A 97 32.64 -22.96 -0.20
C TYR A 97 31.19 -23.42 -0.34
N LEU A 98 30.83 -24.15 -1.41
CA LEU A 98 29.44 -24.52 -1.71
C LEU A 98 28.70 -25.14 -0.51
N LYS A 99 29.35 -26.07 0.19
CA LYS A 99 28.76 -26.76 1.34
C LYS A 99 28.41 -25.80 2.48
N ASP A 100 29.27 -24.82 2.74
CA ASP A 100 29.04 -23.84 3.80
C ASP A 100 27.93 -22.86 3.41
N VAL A 101 27.89 -22.41 2.15
CA VAL A 101 26.83 -21.56 1.61
C VAL A 101 25.46 -22.24 1.70
N ILE A 102 25.36 -23.50 1.26
CA ILE A 102 24.10 -24.28 1.33
C ILE A 102 23.62 -24.39 2.78
N ARG A 103 24.52 -24.71 3.72
CA ARG A 103 24.15 -24.79 5.14
C ARG A 103 23.57 -23.47 5.66
N ILE A 104 24.21 -22.34 5.33
CA ILE A 104 23.76 -21.01 5.78
C ILE A 104 22.38 -20.68 5.17
N MET A 105 22.17 -21.00 3.88
CA MET A 105 20.88 -20.83 3.20
C MET A 105 19.77 -21.67 3.88
N GLU A 106 20.05 -22.93 4.22
CA GLU A 106 19.12 -23.79 4.96
C GLU A 106 18.80 -23.27 6.37
N ASP A 107 19.79 -22.71 7.07
CA ASP A 107 19.61 -22.08 8.38
C ASP A 107 18.71 -20.82 8.29
N GLN A 108 18.89 -20.00 7.25
CA GLN A 108 18.02 -18.83 6.98
C GLN A 108 16.58 -19.27 6.69
N GLU A 109 16.40 -20.24 5.78
CA GLU A 109 15.09 -20.81 5.46
C GLU A 109 14.37 -21.35 6.69
N LYS A 110 15.09 -22.03 7.59
CA LYS A 110 14.52 -22.58 8.82
C LYS A 110 13.99 -21.48 9.73
N GLU A 111 14.73 -20.38 9.87
CA GLU A 111 14.34 -19.23 10.70
C GLU A 111 13.12 -18.50 10.10
N VAL A 112 13.10 -18.32 8.78
CA VAL A 112 11.94 -17.76 8.04
C VAL A 112 10.71 -18.67 8.15
N LYS A 113 10.85 -19.98 7.94
CA LYS A 113 9.76 -20.96 8.09
C LYS A 113 9.21 -20.99 9.52
N GLN A 114 10.07 -20.86 10.53
CA GLN A 114 9.61 -20.76 11.92
C GLN A 114 8.86 -19.45 12.15
N ALA A 115 9.37 -18.33 11.63
CA ALA A 115 8.70 -17.04 11.75
C ALA A 115 7.31 -17.04 11.08
N LEU A 116 7.17 -17.70 9.93
CA LEU A 116 5.88 -17.89 9.26
C LEU A 116 4.89 -18.67 10.14
N LYS A 117 5.36 -19.77 10.76
CA LYS A 117 4.54 -20.56 11.71
C LYS A 117 4.13 -19.76 12.94
N ASP A 118 4.99 -18.84 13.37
CA ASP A 118 4.73 -17.93 14.49
C ASP A 118 3.80 -16.77 14.09
N GLY A 119 3.39 -16.66 12.82
CA GLY A 119 2.54 -15.57 12.31
C GLY A 119 3.26 -14.22 12.17
N LYS A 120 4.60 -14.22 12.06
CA LYS A 120 5.40 -13.01 11.88
C LYS A 120 5.39 -12.55 10.42
N ASP A 121 5.58 -11.26 10.22
CA ASP A 121 5.81 -10.66 8.90
C ASP A 121 7.19 -11.07 8.40
N ILE A 122 7.22 -11.70 7.22
CA ILE A 122 8.44 -12.29 6.69
C ILE A 122 9.45 -11.22 6.27
N ALA A 123 9.00 -10.09 5.74
CA ALA A 123 9.90 -9.04 5.32
C ALA A 123 10.63 -8.39 6.50
N GLN A 124 9.93 -8.22 7.63
CA GLN A 124 10.58 -7.79 8.87
C GLN A 124 11.55 -8.81 9.42
N VAL A 125 11.23 -10.09 9.31
CA VAL A 125 12.14 -11.16 9.72
C VAL A 125 13.42 -11.09 8.91
N TYR A 126 13.33 -10.99 7.58
CA TYR A 126 14.49 -10.78 6.71
C TYR A 126 15.30 -9.54 7.09
N LYS A 127 14.65 -8.41 7.39
CA LYS A 127 15.33 -7.20 7.88
C LYS A 127 16.08 -7.45 9.19
N ALA A 128 15.48 -8.16 10.13
CA ALA A 128 16.04 -8.43 11.46
C ALA A 128 17.20 -9.44 11.42
N ILE A 129 17.15 -10.42 10.52
CA ILE A 129 18.19 -11.46 10.39
C ILE A 129 19.25 -11.13 9.32
N GLY A 130 19.04 -10.11 8.49
CA GLY A 130 19.89 -9.78 7.35
C GLY A 130 21.37 -9.63 7.72
N ASP A 131 21.69 -8.83 8.73
CA ASP A 131 23.09 -8.59 9.14
C ASP A 131 23.77 -9.88 9.63
N LYS A 132 23.03 -10.77 10.31
CA LYS A 132 23.51 -12.06 10.79
C LYS A 132 23.90 -12.95 9.60
N PHE A 133 23.02 -13.10 8.60
CA PHE A 133 23.27 -13.98 7.46
C PHE A 133 24.27 -13.37 6.47
N ASN A 134 24.23 -12.07 6.22
CA ASN A 134 25.24 -11.36 5.43
C ASN A 134 26.64 -11.55 5.98
N THR A 135 26.80 -11.45 7.29
CA THR A 135 28.09 -11.72 7.95
C THR A 135 28.52 -13.18 7.79
N ALA A 136 27.56 -14.12 7.88
CA ALA A 136 27.84 -15.54 7.72
C ALA A 136 28.27 -15.87 6.28
N TRP A 137 27.56 -15.36 5.28
CA TRP A 137 27.89 -15.53 3.86
C TRP A 137 29.24 -14.91 3.52
N ALA A 138 29.48 -13.65 3.91
CA ALA A 138 30.76 -13.00 3.67
C ALA A 138 31.94 -13.82 4.21
N LYS A 139 31.82 -14.37 5.42
CA LYS A 139 32.86 -15.25 5.99
C LYS A 139 32.98 -16.57 5.24
N ALA A 140 31.86 -17.21 4.89
CA ALA A 140 31.86 -18.49 4.20
C ALA A 140 32.48 -18.39 2.79
N THR A 141 32.20 -17.31 2.07
CA THR A 141 32.72 -17.09 0.71
C THR A 141 34.07 -16.41 0.66
N ARG A 142 34.73 -16.17 1.81
CA ARG A 142 35.97 -15.37 1.89
C ARG A 142 35.81 -14.01 1.20
N PHE A 143 34.66 -13.39 1.43
CA PHE A 143 34.24 -12.09 0.93
C PHE A 143 33.88 -12.01 -0.57
N ASP A 144 33.98 -13.10 -1.35
CA ASP A 144 33.56 -13.11 -2.76
C ASP A 144 32.11 -12.64 -2.95
N TYR A 145 31.18 -13.10 -2.09
CA TYR A 145 29.78 -12.65 -2.04
C TYR A 145 29.63 -11.12 -2.04
N LEU A 146 30.48 -10.42 -1.27
CA LEU A 146 30.41 -8.97 -1.20
C LEU A 146 31.15 -8.29 -2.36
N LEU A 147 32.15 -8.94 -2.96
CA LEU A 147 32.82 -8.40 -4.16
C LEU A 147 31.90 -8.49 -5.38
N LEU A 148 31.11 -9.56 -5.49
CA LEU A 148 30.10 -9.72 -6.52
C LEU A 148 29.07 -8.59 -6.47
N SER A 149 28.57 -8.28 -5.27
CA SER A 149 27.56 -7.24 -5.08
C SER A 149 28.03 -5.83 -5.46
N LEU A 150 29.34 -5.57 -5.53
CA LEU A 150 29.88 -4.29 -5.97
C LEU A 150 29.73 -4.05 -7.49
N CYS A 151 29.66 -5.11 -8.30
CA CYS A 151 29.57 -5.01 -9.77
C CYS A 151 28.40 -5.81 -10.37
N ASN A 152 27.33 -5.97 -9.58
CA ASN A 152 26.18 -6.85 -9.87
C ASN A 152 25.09 -6.22 -10.75
N TRP A 153 25.42 -5.42 -11.76
CA TRP A 153 24.39 -4.85 -12.64
C TRP A 153 23.69 -5.90 -13.50
N ASP A 154 24.25 -7.10 -13.68
CA ASP A 154 23.57 -8.25 -14.33
C ASP A 154 22.25 -8.65 -13.68
N HIS A 155 21.91 -8.15 -12.49
CA HIS A 155 20.64 -8.40 -11.81
C HIS A 155 19.55 -7.36 -12.16
N PHE A 156 19.90 -6.25 -12.80
CA PHE A 156 19.02 -5.08 -12.90
C PHE A 156 18.57 -4.80 -14.34
N GLY A 157 17.27 -4.56 -14.51
CA GLY A 157 16.64 -4.05 -15.73
C GLY A 157 17.14 -4.73 -17.02
N GLU A 158 17.52 -3.91 -18.00
CA GLU A 158 18.01 -4.40 -19.30
C GLU A 158 19.29 -5.26 -19.19
N ASP A 159 20.11 -5.08 -18.15
CA ASP A 159 21.31 -5.90 -17.96
C ASP A 159 20.94 -7.33 -17.55
N ALA A 160 19.89 -7.51 -16.73
CA ALA A 160 19.34 -8.83 -16.43
C ALA A 160 18.71 -9.50 -17.65
N VAL A 161 18.02 -8.74 -18.50
CA VAL A 161 17.52 -9.25 -19.79
C VAL A 161 18.67 -9.78 -20.64
N LYS A 162 19.78 -9.04 -20.74
CA LYS A 162 20.98 -9.44 -21.50
C LYS A 162 21.67 -10.65 -20.89
N ALA A 163 21.81 -10.71 -19.57
CA ALA A 163 22.38 -11.85 -18.87
C ALA A 163 21.56 -13.13 -19.08
N TYR A 164 20.22 -13.03 -18.99
CA TYR A 164 19.33 -14.14 -19.29
C TYR A 164 19.43 -14.58 -20.75
N LYS A 165 19.43 -13.65 -21.72
CA LYS A 165 19.58 -13.98 -23.15
C LYS A 165 20.85 -14.78 -23.42
N ALA A 166 21.98 -14.38 -22.84
CA ALA A 166 23.24 -15.11 -22.97
C ALA A 166 23.16 -16.51 -22.35
N GLY A 167 22.58 -16.61 -21.16
CA GLY A 167 22.45 -17.87 -20.44
C GLY A 167 21.50 -18.86 -21.10
N HIS A 168 20.31 -18.41 -21.49
CA HIS A 168 19.32 -19.22 -22.18
C HIS A 168 19.86 -19.70 -23.53
N SER A 169 20.55 -18.84 -24.30
CA SER A 169 21.21 -19.24 -25.55
C SER A 169 22.25 -20.34 -25.36
N ALA A 170 23.02 -20.29 -24.26
CA ALA A 170 23.95 -21.35 -23.89
C ALA A 170 23.22 -22.66 -23.54
N ALA A 171 22.11 -22.58 -22.81
CA ALA A 171 21.29 -23.72 -22.45
C ALA A 171 20.65 -24.40 -23.67
N LEU A 172 20.08 -23.63 -24.60
CA LEU A 172 19.53 -24.15 -25.86
C LEU A 172 20.61 -24.80 -26.73
N SER A 173 21.79 -24.19 -26.83
CA SER A 173 22.94 -24.78 -27.54
C SER A 173 23.34 -26.13 -26.94
N GLN A 174 23.35 -26.24 -25.60
CA GLN A 174 23.62 -27.48 -24.90
C GLN A 174 22.48 -28.51 -25.06
N ALA A 175 21.22 -28.08 -25.15
CA ALA A 175 20.08 -28.95 -25.42
C ALA A 175 20.16 -29.57 -26.81
N LYS A 176 20.62 -28.80 -27.81
CA LYS A 176 20.88 -29.30 -29.16
C LYS A 176 22.04 -30.31 -29.21
N VAL A 177 23.08 -30.11 -28.40
CA VAL A 177 24.11 -31.13 -28.20
C VAL A 177 23.50 -32.41 -27.63
N ALA A 178 22.61 -32.28 -26.65
CA ALA A 178 21.90 -33.42 -26.06
C ALA A 178 20.97 -34.14 -27.05
N HIS A 179 20.32 -33.42 -27.96
CA HIS A 179 19.56 -34.01 -29.07
C HIS A 179 20.46 -34.90 -29.93
N GLY A 180 21.61 -34.37 -30.37
CA GLY A 180 22.55 -35.09 -31.21
C GLY A 180 23.20 -36.30 -30.53
N SER A 181 23.42 -36.24 -29.21
CA SER A 181 24.03 -37.35 -28.45
C SER A 181 23.01 -38.36 -27.93
N GLY A 182 21.74 -37.98 -27.78
CA GLY A 182 20.70 -38.75 -27.10
C GLY A 182 20.97 -38.96 -25.60
N ASN A 183 21.97 -38.30 -25.03
CA ASN A 183 22.43 -38.54 -23.67
C ASN A 183 21.72 -37.64 -22.66
N VAL A 184 21.02 -38.24 -21.70
CA VAL A 184 20.33 -37.52 -20.62
C VAL A 184 21.28 -36.67 -19.76
N ILE A 185 22.58 -37.00 -19.71
CA ILE A 185 23.59 -36.19 -19.01
C ILE A 185 23.75 -34.82 -19.68
N ASP A 186 23.74 -34.77 -21.02
CA ASP A 186 23.85 -33.51 -21.76
C ASP A 186 22.59 -32.66 -21.60
N LEU A 187 21.40 -33.30 -21.55
CA LEU A 187 20.14 -32.60 -21.25
C LEU A 187 20.13 -32.05 -19.81
N ARG A 188 20.64 -32.83 -18.85
CA ARG A 188 20.82 -32.35 -17.47
C ARG A 188 21.79 -31.16 -17.40
N ARG A 189 22.83 -31.13 -18.23
CA ARG A 189 23.71 -29.96 -18.34
C ARG A 189 22.97 -28.76 -18.93
N ALA A 190 22.11 -28.96 -19.93
CA ALA A 190 21.27 -27.89 -20.47
C ALA A 190 20.36 -27.30 -19.38
N TYR A 191 19.70 -28.13 -18.58
CA TYR A 191 18.90 -27.67 -17.44
C TYR A 191 19.72 -27.00 -16.34
N PHE A 192 20.97 -27.41 -16.12
CA PHE A 192 21.87 -26.71 -15.20
C PHE A 192 22.19 -25.29 -15.69
N LEU A 193 22.47 -25.12 -16.98
CA LEU A 193 22.70 -23.80 -17.58
C LEU A 193 21.43 -22.94 -17.54
N GLU A 194 20.27 -23.53 -17.82
CA GLU A 194 18.99 -22.81 -17.74
C GLU A 194 18.65 -22.40 -16.32
N ALA A 195 18.89 -23.25 -15.32
CA ALA A 195 18.72 -22.87 -13.91
C ALA A 195 19.65 -21.71 -13.51
N PHE A 196 20.89 -21.70 -14.02
CA PHE A 196 21.82 -20.60 -13.78
C PHE A 196 21.37 -19.30 -14.46
N ALA A 197 20.80 -19.40 -15.68
CA ALA A 197 20.23 -18.25 -16.38
C ALA A 197 18.96 -17.72 -15.69
N ALA A 198 18.12 -18.63 -15.21
CA ALA A 198 16.84 -18.33 -14.58
C ALA A 198 16.98 -17.44 -13.33
N HIS A 199 18.16 -17.36 -12.72
CA HIS A 199 18.45 -16.38 -11.67
C HIS A 199 18.16 -14.94 -12.13
N PHE A 200 18.82 -14.53 -13.22
CA PHE A 200 18.63 -13.19 -13.81
C PHE A 200 17.20 -13.00 -14.35
N LEU A 201 16.55 -14.08 -14.79
CA LEU A 201 15.14 -14.04 -15.16
C LEU A 201 14.24 -13.75 -13.96
N THR A 202 14.50 -14.38 -12.81
CA THR A 202 13.71 -14.17 -11.60
C THR A 202 13.92 -12.78 -10.99
N ASP A 203 15.11 -12.18 -11.14
CA ASP A 203 15.34 -10.80 -10.72
C ASP A 203 14.41 -9.81 -11.47
N LEU A 204 14.08 -10.09 -12.73
CA LEU A 204 13.12 -9.30 -13.51
C LEU A 204 11.68 -9.35 -12.99
N PHE A 205 11.38 -10.16 -11.97
CA PHE A 205 10.11 -10.16 -11.27
C PHE A 205 10.19 -9.49 -9.90
N SER A 206 11.36 -9.05 -9.45
CA SER A 206 11.54 -8.32 -8.20
C SER A 206 11.61 -6.82 -8.49
N SER A 207 10.62 -6.06 -8.00
CA SER A 207 10.40 -4.65 -8.39
C SER A 207 11.60 -3.74 -8.20
N GLY A 208 12.46 -3.99 -7.19
CA GLY A 208 13.69 -3.23 -6.96
C GLY A 208 14.76 -3.44 -8.02
N HIS A 209 14.71 -4.52 -8.78
CA HIS A 209 15.66 -4.80 -9.86
C HIS A 209 15.23 -4.20 -11.20
N MET A 210 13.96 -3.79 -11.35
CA MET A 210 13.43 -3.41 -12.65
C MET A 210 13.88 -2.02 -13.12
N ARG A 211 13.65 -0.99 -12.30
CA ARG A 211 13.90 0.43 -12.67
C ARG A 211 15.01 1.10 -11.87
N THR A 212 15.67 0.39 -10.95
CA THR A 212 16.82 0.94 -10.21
C THR A 212 18.00 1.12 -11.17
N PRO A 213 18.55 2.34 -11.34
CA PRO A 213 19.61 2.62 -12.32
C PRO A 213 21.00 2.16 -11.84
N ARG A 214 21.13 0.87 -11.51
CA ARG A 214 22.30 0.27 -10.82
C ARG A 214 23.62 0.51 -11.56
N ARG A 215 23.66 0.23 -12.87
CA ARG A 215 24.86 0.41 -13.70
C ARG A 215 25.28 1.87 -13.78
N ILE A 216 24.31 2.76 -13.98
CA ILE A 216 24.57 4.20 -14.18
C ILE A 216 25.06 4.85 -12.88
N LEU A 217 24.51 4.44 -11.73
CA LEU A 217 24.93 4.96 -10.42
C LEU A 217 26.28 4.41 -9.95
N HIS A 218 26.74 3.30 -10.52
CA HIS A 218 27.98 2.67 -10.09
C HIS A 218 29.21 3.54 -10.38
N ARG A 219 30.21 3.48 -9.48
CA ARG A 219 31.57 3.95 -9.78
C ARG A 219 32.57 2.87 -9.43
N THR A 220 33.50 2.64 -10.36
CA THR A 220 34.63 1.74 -10.17
C THR A 220 35.34 2.05 -8.86
N TYR A 221 35.40 1.07 -7.96
CA TYR A 221 36.07 1.22 -6.68
C TYR A 221 37.59 1.21 -6.89
N THR A 222 38.25 2.24 -6.38
CA THR A 222 39.72 2.35 -6.39
C THR A 222 40.25 2.02 -5.01
N VAL A 223 40.69 0.78 -4.80
CA VAL A 223 41.56 0.50 -3.64
C VAL A 223 43.01 0.59 -4.09
N THR A 224 43.80 1.35 -3.35
CA THR A 224 45.17 1.74 -3.71
C THR A 224 46.15 0.57 -3.76
N ARG A 225 45.90 -0.54 -3.03
CA ARG A 225 46.72 -1.77 -3.05
C ARG A 225 45.90 -3.02 -2.71
N PRO A 226 46.08 -4.15 -3.43
CA PRO A 226 45.33 -5.38 -3.17
C PRO A 226 45.67 -6.03 -1.81
N GLU A 227 46.91 -5.91 -1.32
CA GLU A 227 47.30 -6.35 0.03
C GLU A 227 46.55 -5.61 1.16
N GLU A 228 46.24 -4.32 0.98
CA GLU A 228 45.48 -3.53 1.97
C GLU A 228 44.01 -3.97 2.05
N VAL A 229 43.40 -4.37 0.92
CA VAL A 229 42.03 -4.91 0.90
C VAL A 229 41.95 -6.22 1.68
N HIS A 230 42.89 -7.14 1.46
CA HIS A 230 42.88 -8.43 2.15
C HIS A 230 43.05 -8.25 3.66
N GLN A 231 44.00 -7.40 4.06
CA GLN A 231 44.23 -7.07 5.47
C GLN A 231 43.02 -6.36 6.09
N GLN A 232 42.41 -5.39 5.41
CA GLN A 232 41.21 -4.70 5.89
C GLN A 232 40.03 -5.67 6.04
N LEU A 233 39.78 -6.53 5.05
CA LEU A 233 38.73 -7.55 5.14
C LEU A 233 38.98 -8.56 6.28
N GLU A 234 40.23 -8.98 6.51
CA GLU A 234 40.62 -9.85 7.63
C GLU A 234 40.48 -9.15 9.00
N GLU A 235 40.75 -7.85 9.07
CA GLU A 235 40.57 -7.00 10.26
C GLU A 235 39.11 -6.55 10.46
N GLY A 236 38.19 -6.93 9.56
CA GLY A 236 36.78 -6.51 9.59
C GLY A 236 36.56 -5.04 9.22
N LEU A 237 37.57 -4.38 8.65
CA LEU A 237 37.52 -3.04 8.09
C LEU A 237 37.01 -3.12 6.64
N TRP A 238 35.85 -2.55 6.41
CA TRP A 238 35.15 -2.61 5.12
C TRP A 238 35.64 -1.49 4.18
N PRO A 239 35.91 -1.74 2.88
CA PRO A 239 36.06 -0.65 1.93
C PRO A 239 34.76 0.14 1.88
N ASN A 240 34.81 1.44 2.18
CA ASN A 240 33.62 2.30 2.17
C ASN A 240 32.93 2.19 0.80
N MET A 241 31.72 1.62 0.78
CA MET A 241 30.90 1.60 -0.43
C MET A 241 30.72 3.01 -0.94
N TRP A 242 30.86 3.17 -2.26
CA TRP A 242 30.57 4.43 -2.90
C TRP A 242 29.13 4.85 -2.56
N PRO A 243 28.88 6.08 -2.09
CA PRO A 243 27.55 6.49 -1.65
C PRO A 243 26.43 6.29 -2.68
N ALA A 244 26.75 6.36 -3.99
CA ALA A 244 25.75 6.13 -5.03
C ALA A 244 25.27 4.67 -5.11
N ASP A 245 26.11 3.67 -4.80
CA ASP A 245 25.66 2.27 -4.74
C ASP A 245 24.68 2.06 -3.56
N GLN A 246 24.88 2.77 -2.44
CA GLN A 246 23.92 2.76 -1.32
C GLN A 246 22.63 3.52 -1.67
N CYS A 247 22.70 4.57 -2.47
CA CYS A 247 21.51 5.23 -3.02
C CYS A 247 20.72 4.30 -3.94
N ALA A 248 21.39 3.55 -4.83
CA ALA A 248 20.75 2.52 -5.65
C ALA A 248 20.05 1.47 -4.78
N GLN A 249 20.72 0.99 -3.73
CA GLN A 249 20.13 0.06 -2.77
C GLN A 249 18.89 0.64 -2.08
N ALA A 250 18.88 1.93 -1.75
CA ALA A 250 17.72 2.57 -1.12
C ALA A 250 16.49 2.59 -2.04
N MET A 251 16.68 2.89 -3.33
CA MET A 251 15.61 2.81 -4.34
C MET A 251 15.15 1.37 -4.57
N HIS A 252 16.10 0.43 -4.70
CA HIS A 252 15.82 -0.99 -4.81
C HIS A 252 14.91 -1.47 -3.68
N ASP A 253 15.32 -1.21 -2.42
CA ASP A 253 14.51 -1.61 -1.27
C ASP A 253 13.16 -0.88 -1.26
N GLU A 254 13.02 0.32 -1.87
CA GLU A 254 11.78 1.11 -1.86
C GLU A 254 10.79 0.46 -2.80
N ASP A 255 11.24 0.15 -4.00
CA ASP A 255 10.46 -0.55 -5.00
C ASP A 255 10.10 -1.97 -4.55
N CYS A 256 11.03 -2.73 -3.96
CA CYS A 256 10.73 -4.06 -3.40
C CYS A 256 9.65 -4.01 -2.31
N ALA A 257 9.69 -3.00 -1.44
CA ALA A 257 8.79 -2.90 -0.30
C ALA A 257 7.37 -2.50 -0.69
N ASN A 258 7.25 -1.61 -1.67
CA ASN A 258 5.99 -0.99 -2.04
C ASN A 258 5.32 -1.64 -3.24
N GLY A 259 6.13 -2.33 -4.03
CA GLY A 259 5.73 -2.95 -5.28
C GLY A 259 5.55 -1.96 -6.41
N LEU A 260 5.55 -2.48 -7.63
CA LEU A 260 5.24 -1.76 -8.85
C LEU A 260 4.09 -2.49 -9.56
N TRP A 261 3.26 -1.76 -10.26
CA TRP A 261 2.33 -2.31 -11.23
C TRP A 261 3.10 -2.62 -12.51
N ALA A 262 3.15 -3.90 -12.88
CA ALA A 262 3.82 -4.40 -14.08
C ALA A 262 2.80 -4.69 -15.19
N LEU A 263 3.21 -4.45 -16.42
CA LEU A 263 2.58 -4.89 -17.66
C LEU A 263 3.61 -5.71 -18.42
N ASN A 264 3.26 -6.83 -19.03
CA ASN A 264 4.18 -7.54 -19.94
C ASN A 264 3.75 -7.45 -21.41
N ALA A 265 4.59 -7.98 -22.30
CA ALA A 265 4.34 -8.00 -23.76
C ALA A 265 3.08 -8.77 -24.17
N THR A 266 2.56 -9.66 -23.31
CA THR A 266 1.29 -10.38 -23.55
C THR A 266 0.04 -9.61 -23.11
N GLY A 267 0.21 -8.42 -22.53
CA GLY A 267 -0.87 -7.60 -21.99
C GLY A 267 -1.29 -7.96 -20.56
N ARG A 268 -0.62 -8.92 -19.90
CA ARG A 268 -0.90 -9.28 -18.51
C ARG A 268 -0.43 -8.14 -17.59
N ARG A 269 -1.28 -7.76 -16.63
CA ARG A 269 -0.97 -6.81 -15.57
C ARG A 269 -1.00 -7.48 -14.21
N TRP A 270 -0.08 -7.13 -13.32
CA TRP A 270 -0.05 -7.63 -11.94
C TRP A 270 0.80 -6.72 -11.04
N PRO A 271 0.63 -6.79 -9.70
CA PRO A 271 1.56 -6.14 -8.80
C PRO A 271 2.81 -7.02 -8.66
N THR A 272 3.96 -6.48 -9.00
CA THR A 272 5.25 -7.04 -8.64
C THR A 272 5.67 -6.46 -7.30
N TYR A 273 6.15 -7.33 -6.41
CA TYR A 273 6.88 -6.92 -5.23
C TYR A 273 8.32 -7.37 -5.42
N GLY A 274 9.18 -7.24 -4.42
CA GLY A 274 10.54 -7.69 -4.61
C GLY A 274 11.10 -8.45 -3.44
N ASP A 275 12.41 -8.43 -3.36
CA ASP A 275 13.22 -9.10 -2.37
C ASP A 275 12.56 -9.01 -0.98
N LYS A 276 12.44 -10.18 -0.34
CA LYS A 276 11.85 -10.42 0.99
C LYS A 276 10.32 -10.52 0.98
N GLN A 277 9.67 -10.35 -0.19
CA GLN A 277 8.20 -10.38 -0.32
C GLN A 277 7.66 -11.68 -0.91
N LEU A 278 8.47 -12.50 -1.56
CA LEU A 278 8.00 -13.66 -2.33
C LEU A 278 7.39 -14.74 -1.45
N VAL A 279 7.94 -14.95 -0.25
CA VAL A 279 7.40 -15.92 0.72
C VAL A 279 6.24 -15.36 1.52
N SER A 280 5.97 -14.07 1.35
CA SER A 280 4.87 -13.38 1.98
C SER A 280 3.58 -13.59 1.19
N SER A 281 2.43 -13.28 1.81
CA SER A 281 1.16 -13.41 1.10
C SER A 281 1.14 -12.53 -0.16
N LYS A 282 1.63 -11.29 -0.09
CA LYS A 282 1.58 -10.36 -1.22
C LYS A 282 2.33 -10.83 -2.47
N GLY A 283 3.47 -11.49 -2.28
CA GLY A 283 4.30 -11.98 -3.38
C GLY A 283 3.72 -13.18 -4.13
N ASN A 284 2.55 -13.71 -3.75
CA ASN A 284 1.98 -14.89 -4.40
C ASN A 284 1.67 -14.70 -5.90
N VAL A 285 1.09 -13.55 -6.29
CA VAL A 285 0.77 -13.28 -7.71
C VAL A 285 2.04 -13.14 -8.54
N ASP A 286 3.05 -12.51 -7.94
CA ASP A 286 4.37 -12.31 -8.54
C ASP A 286 5.15 -13.62 -8.66
N PHE A 287 5.04 -14.48 -7.64
CA PHE A 287 5.55 -15.85 -7.65
C PHE A 287 4.96 -16.64 -8.83
N ASP A 288 3.65 -16.57 -9.05
CA ASP A 288 3.01 -17.27 -10.17
C ASP A 288 3.47 -16.73 -11.52
N ALA A 289 3.73 -15.42 -11.62
CA ALA A 289 4.28 -14.80 -12.83
C ALA A 289 5.72 -15.26 -13.11
N ALA A 290 6.60 -15.20 -12.10
CA ALA A 290 7.98 -15.66 -12.20
C ALA A 290 8.06 -17.17 -12.50
N LEU A 291 7.23 -17.97 -11.83
CA LEU A 291 7.16 -19.43 -12.04
C LEU A 291 6.76 -19.76 -13.48
N ALA A 292 5.78 -19.05 -14.06
CA ALA A 292 5.37 -19.24 -15.44
C ALA A 292 6.51 -18.95 -16.43
N ALA A 293 7.29 -17.88 -16.20
CA ALA A 293 8.42 -17.52 -17.04
C ALA A 293 9.57 -18.55 -16.96
N VAL A 294 9.94 -18.99 -15.75
CA VAL A 294 10.97 -20.03 -15.56
C VAL A 294 10.52 -21.36 -16.16
N GLN A 295 9.23 -21.71 -16.02
CA GLN A 295 8.66 -22.91 -16.64
C GLN A 295 8.70 -22.84 -18.18
N ALA A 296 8.49 -21.66 -18.76
CA ALA A 296 8.59 -21.45 -20.20
C ALA A 296 10.02 -21.70 -20.69
N GLY A 297 11.05 -21.15 -20.01
CA GLY A 297 12.45 -21.39 -20.35
C GLY A 297 12.84 -22.87 -20.30
N ALA A 298 12.39 -23.60 -19.27
CA ALA A 298 12.61 -25.04 -19.17
C ALA A 298 11.88 -25.85 -20.28
N HIS A 299 10.71 -25.40 -20.73
CA HIS A 299 10.01 -26.02 -21.87
C HIS A 299 10.77 -25.81 -23.18
N GLU A 300 11.34 -24.62 -23.41
CA GLU A 300 12.11 -24.30 -24.62
C GLU A 300 13.37 -25.16 -24.72
N VAL A 301 14.07 -25.35 -23.60
CA VAL A 301 15.20 -26.30 -23.51
C VAL A 301 14.78 -27.72 -23.92
N HIS A 302 13.63 -28.20 -23.43
CA HIS A 302 13.13 -29.52 -23.79
C HIS A 302 12.70 -29.60 -25.26
N GLU A 303 12.05 -28.56 -25.79
CA GLU A 303 11.63 -28.50 -27.19
C GLU A 303 12.82 -28.58 -28.14
N VAL A 304 13.92 -27.86 -27.85
CA VAL A 304 15.16 -27.95 -28.63
C VAL A 304 15.80 -29.34 -28.50
N TYR A 305 15.76 -29.95 -27.31
CA TYR A 305 16.24 -31.32 -27.12
C TYR A 305 15.45 -32.35 -27.96
N GLU A 306 14.14 -32.22 -28.04
CA GLU A 306 13.29 -33.15 -28.81
C GLU A 306 13.44 -32.94 -30.32
N THR A 307 13.47 -31.68 -30.77
CA THR A 307 13.39 -31.34 -32.19
C THR A 307 14.75 -31.13 -32.86
N GLY A 308 15.78 -30.78 -32.10
CA GLY A 308 17.09 -30.37 -32.60
C GLY A 308 17.09 -29.01 -33.32
N GLN A 309 15.97 -28.28 -33.30
CA GLN A 309 15.81 -27.00 -34.00
C GLN A 309 16.32 -25.84 -33.14
N ASP A 310 17.07 -24.92 -33.75
CA ASP A 310 17.50 -23.69 -33.08
C ASP A 310 16.32 -22.74 -32.87
N ARG A 311 16.43 -21.90 -31.84
CA ARG A 311 15.45 -20.87 -31.52
C ARG A 311 16.12 -19.50 -31.50
N GLN A 312 15.46 -18.50 -32.09
CA GLN A 312 15.98 -17.13 -32.10
C GLN A 312 15.66 -16.44 -30.79
N VAL A 313 16.51 -15.49 -30.38
CA VAL A 313 16.33 -14.72 -29.14
C VAL A 313 15.01 -13.95 -29.12
N SER A 314 14.54 -13.47 -30.28
CA SER A 314 13.24 -12.79 -30.42
C SER A 314 12.04 -13.65 -30.04
N ASP A 315 12.22 -14.97 -30.03
CA ASP A 315 11.14 -15.94 -29.90
C ASP A 315 11.11 -16.57 -28.50
N PHE A 316 12.01 -16.15 -27.59
CA PHE A 316 12.05 -16.61 -26.20
C PHE A 316 10.74 -16.23 -25.48
N ALA A 317 9.86 -17.20 -25.27
CA ALA A 317 8.58 -17.08 -24.60
C ALA A 317 8.76 -16.68 -23.13
N ALA A 318 9.82 -17.12 -22.46
CA ALA A 318 10.16 -16.66 -21.12
C ALA A 318 10.31 -15.13 -21.05
N LEU A 319 10.98 -14.52 -22.04
CA LEU A 319 11.11 -13.06 -22.14
C LEU A 319 9.81 -12.36 -22.54
N GLY A 320 8.87 -13.05 -23.21
CA GLY A 320 7.53 -12.50 -23.44
C GLY A 320 6.71 -12.33 -22.16
N MET A 321 7.11 -13.00 -21.07
CA MET A 321 6.37 -13.01 -19.80
C MET A 321 6.89 -12.00 -18.77
N VAL A 322 8.11 -11.46 -18.94
CA VAL A 322 8.70 -10.50 -17.99
C VAL A 322 8.02 -9.13 -18.09
N PRO A 323 8.06 -8.30 -17.01
CA PRO A 323 7.60 -6.92 -17.06
C PRO A 323 8.25 -6.11 -18.18
N ASP A 324 7.45 -5.28 -18.84
CA ASP A 324 7.89 -4.23 -19.76
C ASP A 324 8.51 -3.09 -18.95
N LEU A 325 9.84 -3.04 -18.97
CA LEU A 325 10.66 -2.11 -18.18
C LEU A 325 10.41 -0.64 -18.55
N ASP A 326 10.00 -0.36 -19.79
CA ASP A 326 9.72 1.00 -20.26
C ASP A 326 8.38 1.54 -19.73
N SER A 327 7.43 0.64 -19.44
CA SER A 327 6.07 0.99 -18.98
C SER A 327 5.98 1.35 -17.49
N LEU A 328 7.03 1.05 -16.71
CA LEU A 328 6.98 1.10 -15.25
C LEU A 328 6.79 2.50 -14.69
N SER A 329 7.18 3.55 -15.41
CA SER A 329 7.11 4.93 -14.90
C SER A 329 5.74 5.58 -15.07
N SER A 330 4.88 5.11 -15.98
CA SER A 330 3.65 5.83 -16.37
C SER A 330 2.48 5.66 -15.40
N PHE A 331 2.44 4.55 -14.66
CA PHE A 331 1.34 4.23 -13.75
C PHE A 331 1.77 4.19 -12.28
N ASN A 332 3.08 3.99 -12.02
CA ASN A 332 3.61 3.85 -10.66
C ASN A 332 4.01 5.17 -10.03
N TYR A 333 4.27 5.12 -8.72
CA TYR A 333 4.78 6.28 -7.99
C TYR A 333 6.15 6.71 -8.50
N ALA A 334 6.46 7.99 -8.31
CA ALA A 334 7.67 8.63 -8.81
C ALA A 334 8.92 7.89 -8.29
N PRO A 335 9.84 7.41 -9.15
CA PRO A 335 11.06 6.75 -8.70
C PRO A 335 11.93 7.69 -7.84
N LEU A 336 12.66 7.13 -6.88
CA LEU A 336 13.58 7.89 -6.02
C LEU A 336 14.71 8.52 -6.83
N PHE A 337 15.25 7.75 -7.80
CA PHE A 337 16.22 8.21 -8.78
C PHE A 337 15.74 7.89 -10.17
N ASP A 338 15.98 8.83 -11.07
CA ASP A 338 15.81 8.65 -12.50
C ASP A 338 16.98 9.30 -13.23
N VAL A 339 17.27 8.85 -14.45
CA VAL A 339 18.37 9.39 -15.26
C VAL A 339 17.81 9.79 -16.61
N THR A 340 18.22 10.94 -17.11
CA THR A 340 17.86 11.38 -18.46
C THR A 340 18.32 10.38 -19.52
N GLN A 341 17.64 10.36 -20.68
CA GLN A 341 17.92 9.40 -21.75
C GLN A 341 19.38 9.44 -22.26
N ASP A 342 20.06 10.59 -22.14
CA ASP A 342 21.47 10.74 -22.50
C ASP A 342 22.44 10.19 -21.43
N GLY A 343 21.93 9.75 -20.28
CA GLY A 343 22.70 9.22 -19.16
C GLY A 343 23.49 10.28 -18.38
N GLN A 344 23.28 11.57 -18.63
CA GLN A 344 24.15 12.64 -18.10
C GLN A 344 23.58 13.36 -16.87
N THR A 345 22.27 13.36 -16.69
CA THR A 345 21.61 14.08 -15.61
C THR A 345 20.89 13.11 -14.69
N LEU A 346 21.27 13.15 -13.41
CA LEU A 346 20.57 12.47 -12.33
C LEU A 346 19.40 13.33 -11.88
N ARG A 347 18.21 12.75 -11.85
CA ARG A 347 17.01 13.32 -11.25
C ARG A 347 16.76 12.61 -9.92
N PHE A 348 16.77 13.37 -8.83
CA PHE A 348 16.50 12.87 -7.48
C PHE A 348 15.18 13.43 -6.97
N ARG A 349 14.28 12.55 -6.49
CA ARG A 349 12.95 12.96 -6.04
C ARG A 349 13.05 13.99 -4.91
N SER A 350 12.52 15.19 -5.12
CA SER A 350 12.62 16.31 -4.17
C SER A 350 11.90 16.01 -2.86
N SER A 351 10.73 15.36 -2.95
CA SER A 351 9.99 14.88 -1.80
C SER A 351 10.33 13.42 -1.51
N LEU A 352 11.02 13.18 -0.40
CA LEU A 352 11.40 11.83 -0.01
C LEU A 352 10.21 11.05 0.55
N ASP A 353 9.33 11.73 1.28
CA ASP A 353 8.22 11.10 2.00
C ASP A 353 6.90 11.07 1.22
N ASP A 354 6.75 11.93 0.21
CA ASP A 354 5.61 11.95 -0.71
C ASP A 354 6.02 11.44 -2.10
N ARG A 355 5.50 10.28 -2.48
CA ARG A 355 5.85 9.57 -3.74
C ARG A 355 4.87 9.85 -4.87
N SER A 356 3.77 10.53 -4.56
CA SER A 356 2.77 10.97 -5.53
C SER A 356 3.32 12.10 -6.39
N VAL A 357 4.20 12.93 -5.81
CA VAL A 357 4.74 14.11 -6.48
C VAL A 357 6.01 13.77 -7.28
N ALA A 358 5.88 13.74 -8.61
CA ALA A 358 6.99 13.60 -9.56
C ALA A 358 7.81 14.90 -9.72
N THR A 359 8.28 15.48 -8.60
CA THR A 359 9.20 16.63 -8.61
C THR A 359 10.62 16.17 -8.35
N TYR A 360 11.56 16.72 -9.11
CA TYR A 360 12.95 16.28 -9.11
C TYR A 360 13.91 17.46 -8.94
N GLU A 361 14.94 17.22 -8.14
CA GLU A 361 16.19 17.98 -8.18
C GLU A 361 17.10 17.36 -9.23
N GLU A 362 17.66 18.17 -10.12
CA GLU A 362 18.53 17.71 -11.20
C GLU A 362 20.00 18.02 -10.89
N TYR A 363 20.85 17.04 -11.16
CA TYR A 363 22.29 17.13 -10.97
C TYR A 363 23.00 16.56 -12.20
N PRO A 364 24.08 17.18 -12.71
CA PRO A 364 25.01 16.48 -13.58
C PRO A 364 25.49 15.21 -12.85
N LEU A 365 25.33 14.03 -13.45
CA LEU A 365 25.58 12.73 -12.80
C LEU A 365 27.03 12.63 -12.26
N ALA A 366 27.99 13.22 -12.98
CA ALA A 366 29.39 13.28 -12.57
C ALA A 366 29.62 14.10 -11.28
N GLU A 367 28.74 15.06 -10.99
CA GLU A 367 28.84 16.04 -9.90
C GLU A 367 27.78 15.81 -8.80
N ALA A 368 26.94 14.79 -8.93
CA ALA A 368 25.87 14.52 -7.99
C ALA A 368 26.40 14.32 -6.55
N PRO A 369 25.83 15.01 -5.54
CA PRO A 369 26.35 15.01 -4.18
C PRO A 369 25.86 13.78 -3.39
N PHE A 370 26.20 12.57 -3.84
CA PHE A 370 25.62 11.32 -3.35
C PHE A 370 25.69 11.12 -1.83
N SER A 371 26.75 11.57 -1.15
CA SER A 371 26.80 11.53 0.32
C SER A 371 25.67 12.33 0.96
N ASN A 372 25.43 13.55 0.48
CA ASN A 372 24.34 14.40 0.98
C ASN A 372 22.97 13.81 0.63
N LEU A 373 22.82 13.25 -0.59
CA LEU A 373 21.57 12.59 -0.99
C LEU A 373 21.28 11.38 -0.11
N LEU A 374 22.30 10.56 0.16
CA LEU A 374 22.19 9.38 1.02
C LEU A 374 21.86 9.75 2.47
N ASP A 375 22.46 10.81 3.01
CA ASP A 375 22.14 11.29 4.36
C ASP A 375 20.70 11.80 4.44
N ARG A 376 20.21 12.50 3.40
CA ARG A 376 18.80 12.90 3.32
C ARG A 376 17.87 11.69 3.29
N ILE A 377 18.19 10.67 2.48
CA ILE A 377 17.44 9.41 2.42
C ILE A 377 17.43 8.73 3.79
N LYS A 378 18.58 8.53 4.43
CA LYS A 378 18.67 7.84 5.72
C LYS A 378 17.91 8.54 6.85
N ASN A 379 17.72 9.85 6.72
CA ASN A 379 16.96 10.67 7.65
C ASN A 379 15.48 10.84 7.27
N SER A 380 15.04 10.33 6.11
CA SER A 380 13.63 10.38 5.72
C SER A 380 12.78 9.40 6.52
N GLY A 381 11.51 9.74 6.72
CA GLY A 381 10.55 8.85 7.36
C GLY A 381 10.42 7.54 6.58
N GLN A 382 10.39 7.63 5.25
CA GLN A 382 10.29 6.46 4.36
C GLN A 382 11.42 5.46 4.59
N TYR A 383 12.69 5.87 4.58
CA TYR A 383 13.80 4.93 4.75
C TYR A 383 13.83 4.32 6.15
N GLN A 384 13.53 5.12 7.18
CA GLN A 384 13.48 4.66 8.56
C GLN A 384 12.32 3.70 8.82
N HIS A 385 11.22 3.83 8.05
CA HIS A 385 9.99 3.05 8.20
C HIS A 385 9.71 2.12 7.02
N GLN A 386 10.71 1.89 6.18
CA GLN A 386 10.70 0.94 5.08
C GLN A 386 10.62 -0.47 5.64
N LEU A 387 9.39 -0.90 5.89
CA LEU A 387 9.04 -2.24 6.31
C LEU A 387 8.08 -2.73 5.23
N PRO A 388 8.50 -3.69 4.40
CA PRO A 388 7.58 -4.27 3.43
C PRO A 388 6.43 -4.98 4.18
N LEU A 389 5.21 -4.81 3.70
CA LEU A 389 3.99 -5.22 4.44
C LEU A 389 3.44 -6.53 3.92
N THR A 390 2.95 -7.46 4.77
CA THR A 390 2.54 -8.78 4.26
C THR A 390 1.29 -9.46 4.86
N LEU A 391 0.43 -8.77 5.62
CA LEU A 391 -0.71 -9.41 6.31
C LEU A 391 -2.08 -9.03 5.74
N PRO A 392 -2.99 -10.03 5.65
CA PRO A 392 -4.30 -9.96 5.00
C PRO A 392 -5.41 -9.30 5.85
N PHE A 393 -5.10 -8.26 6.63
CA PHE A 393 -6.06 -7.71 7.61
C PHE A 393 -6.86 -6.50 7.12
N LEU A 394 -6.88 -6.25 5.81
CA LEU A 394 -7.78 -5.24 5.25
C LEU A 394 -9.11 -5.92 4.94
N SER A 395 -10.21 -5.19 5.12
CA SER A 395 -11.61 -5.58 4.95
C SER A 395 -11.83 -6.80 4.03
N PRO A 396 -12.82 -7.70 4.29
CA PRO A 396 -13.17 -8.81 3.38
C PRO A 396 -13.60 -8.38 1.96
N SER A 397 -13.58 -7.09 1.66
CA SER A 397 -13.98 -6.44 0.41
C SER A 397 -12.76 -5.83 -0.32
N SER A 398 -12.97 -4.81 -1.15
CA SER A 398 -11.91 -3.99 -1.73
C SER A 398 -11.77 -2.58 -1.11
N LEU A 399 -10.61 -1.94 -1.34
CA LEU A 399 -10.29 -0.55 -1.01
C LEU A 399 -9.91 0.16 -2.30
N LEU A 400 -10.49 1.34 -2.54
CA LEU A 400 -10.06 2.20 -3.64
C LEU A 400 -9.16 3.32 -3.11
N HIS A 401 -7.95 3.39 -3.65
CA HIS A 401 -6.94 4.40 -3.36
C HIS A 401 -6.74 5.26 -4.60
N LEU A 402 -7.03 6.55 -4.49
CA LEU A 402 -6.77 7.55 -5.50
C LEU A 402 -5.55 8.39 -5.09
N ARG A 403 -4.62 8.64 -6.00
CA ARG A 403 -3.39 9.39 -5.73
C ARG A 403 -3.15 10.41 -6.83
N GLU A 404 -2.93 11.68 -6.47
CA GLU A 404 -2.56 12.70 -7.44
C GLU A 404 -1.11 12.49 -7.90
N THR A 405 -0.88 11.94 -9.10
CA THR A 405 0.48 11.73 -9.64
C THR A 405 1.01 12.95 -10.37
N SER A 406 0.11 13.84 -10.82
CA SER A 406 0.41 15.16 -11.33
C SER A 406 -0.85 16.04 -11.26
N ASN A 407 -0.71 17.33 -11.56
CA ASN A 407 -1.87 18.25 -11.63
C ASN A 407 -2.97 17.77 -12.60
N THR A 408 -2.64 16.91 -13.56
CA THR A 408 -3.56 16.46 -14.62
C THR A 408 -3.79 14.96 -14.61
N VAL A 409 -3.28 14.24 -13.60
CA VAL A 409 -3.29 12.78 -13.59
C VAL A 409 -3.51 12.24 -12.18
N LEU A 410 -4.52 11.39 -12.04
CA LEU A 410 -4.83 10.66 -10.82
C LEU A 410 -4.59 9.15 -11.05
N SER A 411 -3.76 8.53 -10.23
CA SER A 411 -3.66 7.06 -10.19
C SER A 411 -4.77 6.51 -9.30
N ALA A 412 -5.50 5.52 -9.80
CA ALA A 412 -6.56 4.85 -9.08
C ALA A 412 -6.22 3.38 -8.92
N ALA A 413 -5.96 2.94 -7.70
CA ALA A 413 -5.61 1.57 -7.36
C ALA A 413 -6.72 0.92 -6.54
N GLU A 414 -7.24 -0.20 -7.03
CA GLU A 414 -8.10 -1.08 -6.24
C GLU A 414 -7.23 -2.13 -5.55
N TYR A 415 -7.45 -2.31 -4.25
CA TYR A 415 -6.84 -3.37 -3.47
C TYR A 415 -7.90 -4.29 -2.89
N GLY A 416 -7.63 -5.59 -2.80
CA GLY A 416 -8.58 -6.58 -2.29
C GLY A 416 -7.98 -7.99 -2.22
N PRO A 417 -8.80 -9.01 -1.92
CA PRO A 417 -8.35 -10.40 -1.93
C PRO A 417 -7.99 -10.86 -3.34
N ALA A 418 -6.80 -11.43 -3.51
CA ALA A 418 -6.27 -11.94 -4.76
C ALA A 418 -6.01 -13.44 -4.66
N PHE A 419 -6.44 -14.15 -5.70
CA PHE A 419 -6.21 -15.58 -5.82
C PHE A 419 -4.85 -15.89 -6.50
N SER A 420 -4.09 -16.87 -6.00
CA SER A 420 -2.84 -17.41 -6.54
C SER A 420 -2.87 -18.93 -6.58
N GLN A 421 -2.49 -19.48 -7.73
CA GLN A 421 -2.46 -20.92 -7.98
C GLN A 421 -1.58 -21.68 -6.97
N SER A 422 -0.53 -21.02 -6.47
CA SER A 422 0.41 -21.57 -5.46
C SER A 422 -0.17 -21.72 -4.05
N ALA A 423 -1.33 -21.13 -3.75
CA ALA A 423 -1.97 -21.19 -2.44
C ALA A 423 -3.02 -22.33 -2.33
N VAL A 424 -3.54 -22.80 -3.47
CA VAL A 424 -4.44 -23.97 -3.58
C VAL A 424 -3.81 -25.24 -2.97
N ASP A 425 -2.50 -25.45 -3.14
CA ASP A 425 -1.78 -26.62 -2.60
C ASP A 425 -1.73 -26.66 -1.06
N LYS A 426 -2.12 -25.59 -0.38
CA LYS A 426 -2.13 -25.47 1.09
C LYS A 426 -3.52 -25.54 1.71
N GLY A 427 -4.58 -25.77 0.91
CA GLY A 427 -5.96 -25.90 1.42
C GLY A 427 -6.51 -24.62 2.09
N ALA A 428 -6.01 -23.44 1.72
CA ALA A 428 -6.51 -22.16 2.22
C ALA A 428 -7.58 -21.58 1.28
N ASN A 429 -8.69 -21.07 1.84
CA ASN A 429 -9.82 -20.51 1.07
C ASN A 429 -9.72 -19.00 0.76
N VAL A 430 -8.72 -18.30 1.29
CA VAL A 430 -8.40 -16.92 0.93
C VAL A 430 -6.89 -16.79 0.85
N GLU A 431 -6.47 -16.39 -0.34
CA GLU A 431 -5.11 -16.18 -0.82
C GLU A 431 -4.76 -14.71 -0.44
N SER A 432 -3.81 -13.99 -1.00
CA SER A 432 -3.33 -12.73 -0.36
C SER A 432 -4.22 -11.49 -0.53
N TRP A 433 -4.00 -10.42 0.26
CA TRP A 433 -4.61 -9.10 0.01
C TRP A 433 -3.63 -8.22 -0.77
N ASN A 434 -3.97 -7.87 -2.01
CA ASN A 434 -3.07 -7.30 -3.01
C ASN A 434 -3.75 -6.17 -3.81
N MET A 435 -2.93 -5.42 -4.55
CA MET A 435 -3.45 -4.53 -5.60
C MET A 435 -4.05 -5.39 -6.71
N LEU A 436 -5.34 -5.21 -6.98
CA LEU A 436 -6.10 -5.95 -7.98
C LEU A 436 -6.07 -5.25 -9.33
N SER A 437 -6.04 -3.92 -9.30
CA SER A 437 -5.88 -3.09 -10.49
C SER A 437 -5.28 -1.75 -10.14
N GLN A 438 -4.67 -1.13 -11.15
CA GLN A 438 -4.26 0.26 -11.12
C GLN A 438 -4.49 0.85 -12.49
N GLU A 439 -5.24 1.95 -12.54
CA GLU A 439 -5.54 2.69 -13.76
C GLU A 439 -5.21 4.16 -13.57
N THR A 440 -4.91 4.82 -14.67
CA THR A 440 -4.67 6.26 -14.69
C THR A 440 -5.92 6.99 -15.15
N ILE A 441 -6.27 8.05 -14.44
CA ILE A 441 -7.39 8.93 -14.74
C ILE A 441 -6.81 10.30 -15.12
N ASP A 442 -6.98 10.67 -16.38
CA ASP A 442 -6.68 12.03 -16.83
C ASP A 442 -7.67 13.01 -16.19
N MET A 443 -7.12 14.03 -15.54
CA MET A 443 -7.85 15.17 -15.06
C MET A 443 -7.64 16.33 -16.05
N PRO A 444 -8.70 17.04 -16.47
CA PRO A 444 -8.57 18.28 -17.23
C PRO A 444 -7.66 19.23 -16.47
N ASP A 445 -6.67 19.83 -17.14
CA ASP A 445 -5.69 20.72 -16.52
C ASP A 445 -6.39 21.76 -15.64
N PRO A 446 -6.35 21.58 -14.31
CA PRO A 446 -7.07 22.47 -13.42
C PRO A 446 -6.38 23.83 -13.37
N SER A 447 -5.18 24.02 -13.93
CA SER A 447 -4.33 25.21 -13.78
C SER A 447 -4.13 25.60 -12.29
N GLY A 448 -4.05 24.60 -11.41
CA GLY A 448 -3.96 24.75 -9.95
C GLY A 448 -4.01 23.41 -9.21
N LYS A 449 -3.60 23.38 -7.94
CA LYS A 449 -3.63 22.18 -7.10
C LYS A 449 -5.08 21.81 -6.75
N VAL A 450 -5.42 20.53 -6.81
CA VAL A 450 -6.74 20.02 -6.40
C VAL A 450 -6.67 19.57 -4.93
N THR A 451 -7.70 19.90 -4.14
CA THR A 451 -7.89 19.35 -2.79
C THR A 451 -9.27 18.70 -2.72
N TRP A 452 -9.32 17.39 -2.55
CA TRP A 452 -10.58 16.64 -2.52
C TRP A 452 -11.35 16.93 -1.22
N LEU A 453 -12.60 17.37 -1.35
CA LEU A 453 -13.44 17.83 -0.23
C LEU A 453 -14.47 16.80 0.23
N ALA A 454 -14.94 15.96 -0.69
CA ALA A 454 -15.89 14.90 -0.39
C ALA A 454 -15.85 13.80 -1.47
N ALA A 455 -16.14 12.57 -1.04
CA ALA A 455 -16.41 11.45 -1.92
C ALA A 455 -17.56 10.62 -1.34
N ASP A 456 -18.42 10.07 -2.20
CA ASP A 456 -19.45 9.10 -1.79
C ASP A 456 -19.71 8.09 -2.92
N LYS A 457 -20.20 6.91 -2.54
CA LYS A 457 -20.68 5.89 -3.46
C LYS A 457 -22.13 6.20 -3.81
N ILE A 458 -22.36 6.62 -5.06
CA ILE A 458 -23.69 7.05 -5.52
C ILE A 458 -24.45 5.95 -6.27
N ASP A 459 -23.78 4.86 -6.65
CA ASP A 459 -24.43 3.66 -7.19
C ASP A 459 -23.65 2.38 -6.83
N SER A 460 -24.07 1.21 -7.34
CA SER A 460 -23.42 -0.09 -7.10
C SER A 460 -21.91 -0.09 -7.41
N ASP A 461 -21.52 0.62 -8.45
CA ASP A 461 -20.20 0.65 -9.06
C ASP A 461 -19.71 2.09 -9.30
N VAL A 462 -20.51 3.12 -9.00
CA VAL A 462 -20.15 4.52 -9.26
C VAL A 462 -19.81 5.26 -7.97
N TYR A 463 -18.62 5.85 -7.93
CA TYR A 463 -18.15 6.75 -6.89
C TYR A 463 -18.07 8.16 -7.46
N PHE A 464 -18.37 9.15 -6.62
CA PHE A 464 -18.37 10.54 -7.02
C PHE A 464 -17.58 11.39 -6.05
N LEU A 465 -16.68 12.20 -6.60
CA LEU A 465 -15.79 13.07 -5.86
C LEU A 465 -16.06 14.54 -6.21
N VAL A 466 -15.84 15.39 -5.21
CA VAL A 466 -15.77 16.84 -5.39
C VAL A 466 -14.48 17.36 -4.78
N GLY A 467 -13.64 17.97 -5.62
CA GLY A 467 -12.42 18.66 -5.22
C GLY A 467 -12.54 20.17 -5.36
N LYS A 468 -11.63 20.89 -4.72
CA LYS A 468 -11.41 22.34 -4.84
C LYS A 468 -10.12 22.56 -5.63
N VAL A 469 -10.20 23.34 -6.69
CA VAL A 469 -9.02 23.81 -7.41
C VAL A 469 -8.59 25.14 -6.84
N GLU A 470 -7.33 25.24 -6.43
CA GLU A 470 -6.74 26.48 -5.93
C GLU A 470 -6.15 27.30 -7.08
N LYS A 471 -6.80 28.42 -7.43
CA LYS A 471 -6.26 29.44 -8.36
C LYS A 471 -6.15 30.80 -7.67
N PRO A 472 -5.24 31.68 -8.12
CA PRO A 472 -5.25 33.08 -7.69
C PRO A 472 -6.62 33.73 -7.98
N ASN A 473 -7.33 34.14 -6.93
CA ASN A 473 -8.62 34.85 -6.98
C ASN A 473 -9.84 34.06 -7.50
N VAL A 474 -9.73 32.74 -7.72
CA VAL A 474 -10.87 31.90 -8.13
C VAL A 474 -10.83 30.56 -7.40
N HIS A 475 -11.95 30.19 -6.79
CA HIS A 475 -12.18 28.83 -6.29
C HIS A 475 -13.16 28.12 -7.22
N ILE A 476 -12.71 27.02 -7.82
CA ILE A 476 -13.53 26.17 -8.71
C ILE A 476 -13.73 24.83 -8.00
N ALA A 477 -14.94 24.28 -8.04
CA ALA A 477 -15.12 22.87 -7.68
C ALA A 477 -14.85 22.01 -8.91
N TYR A 478 -14.04 20.98 -8.72
CA TYR A 478 -13.81 19.93 -9.69
C TYR A 478 -14.68 18.73 -9.33
N HIS A 479 -15.32 18.13 -10.33
CA HIS A 479 -16.18 16.97 -10.15
C HIS A 479 -15.63 15.79 -10.93
N LEU A 480 -15.55 14.64 -10.27
CA LEU A 480 -15.09 13.42 -10.87
C LEU A 480 -16.01 12.26 -10.46
N GLY A 481 -16.66 11.63 -11.44
CA GLY A 481 -17.35 10.37 -11.27
C GLY A 481 -16.49 9.25 -11.83
N ILE A 482 -16.30 8.18 -11.07
CA ILE A 482 -15.55 7.00 -11.46
C ILE A 482 -16.42 5.75 -11.32
N THR A 483 -16.29 4.83 -12.27
CA THR A 483 -16.90 3.50 -12.20
C THR A 483 -15.82 2.50 -11.82
N VAL A 484 -16.12 1.59 -10.89
CA VAL A 484 -15.28 0.44 -10.53
C VAL A 484 -16.08 -0.83 -10.81
N LYS A 485 -15.70 -1.56 -11.86
CA LYS A 485 -16.39 -2.79 -12.28
C LYS A 485 -15.38 -3.82 -12.77
N ASP A 486 -15.45 -5.04 -12.23
CA ASP A 486 -14.57 -6.15 -12.61
C ASP A 486 -13.07 -5.76 -12.54
N HIS A 487 -12.68 -5.03 -11.50
CA HIS A 487 -11.36 -4.42 -11.31
C HIS A 487 -10.96 -3.36 -12.34
N HIS A 488 -11.83 -2.96 -13.26
CA HIS A 488 -11.60 -1.81 -14.12
C HIS A 488 -12.11 -0.53 -13.48
N ILE A 489 -11.23 0.47 -13.47
CA ILE A 489 -11.54 1.82 -12.99
C ILE A 489 -11.56 2.74 -14.21
N GLU A 490 -12.69 3.40 -14.45
CA GLU A 490 -12.84 4.35 -15.56
C GLU A 490 -13.51 5.64 -15.12
N VAL A 491 -13.22 6.73 -15.82
CA VAL A 491 -13.95 8.00 -15.64
C VAL A 491 -15.37 7.83 -16.18
N ALA A 492 -16.34 7.85 -15.28
CA ALA A 492 -17.75 7.86 -15.65
C ALA A 492 -18.16 9.25 -16.13
N SER A 493 -17.75 10.30 -15.40
CA SER A 493 -18.13 11.69 -15.68
C SER A 493 -17.06 12.64 -15.15
N GLN A 494 -16.87 13.78 -15.80
CA GLN A 494 -16.02 14.85 -15.26
C GLN A 494 -16.60 16.22 -15.58
N ARG A 495 -16.36 17.18 -14.69
CA ARG A 495 -16.77 18.58 -14.89
C ARG A 495 -15.78 19.51 -14.21
N SER A 496 -15.24 20.45 -14.97
CA SER A 496 -14.26 21.45 -14.52
C SER A 496 -14.74 22.89 -14.66
N ASP A 497 -15.91 23.11 -15.29
CA ASP A 497 -16.47 24.44 -15.47
C ASP A 497 -16.80 25.11 -14.13
N GLU A 498 -16.55 26.42 -14.08
CA GLU A 498 -16.71 27.24 -12.88
C GLU A 498 -18.11 27.06 -12.29
N ASP A 499 -18.17 26.64 -11.03
CA ASP A 499 -19.36 26.76 -10.16
C ASP A 499 -19.84 28.22 -10.00
N SER A 500 -19.26 29.18 -10.73
CA SER A 500 -19.52 30.63 -10.68
C SER A 500 -19.38 31.17 -9.25
N ASN A 501 -18.45 30.59 -8.50
CA ASN A 501 -18.26 30.80 -7.07
C ASN A 501 -16.88 31.38 -6.74
N ALA A 502 -16.27 32.16 -7.64
CA ALA A 502 -14.91 32.69 -7.50
C ALA A 502 -14.61 33.43 -6.17
N SER A 503 -15.63 33.99 -5.51
CA SER A 503 -15.51 34.69 -4.22
C SER A 503 -15.93 33.87 -3.00
N TRP A 504 -16.14 32.56 -3.16
CA TRP A 504 -16.64 31.66 -2.13
C TRP A 504 -15.67 30.50 -1.90
N SER A 505 -15.44 30.17 -0.64
CA SER A 505 -14.75 28.97 -0.20
C SER A 505 -15.76 27.84 -0.03
N ALA A 506 -15.41 26.63 -0.48
CA ALA A 506 -16.24 25.46 -0.27
C ALA A 506 -16.25 25.07 1.22
N GLY A 507 -17.42 24.72 1.71
CA GLY A 507 -17.68 24.16 3.04
C GLY A 507 -18.01 22.69 2.97
N ASP A 508 -18.93 22.26 3.84
CA ASP A 508 -19.40 20.87 3.85
C ASP A 508 -20.14 20.52 2.54
N ILE A 509 -19.88 19.32 2.05
CA ILE A 509 -20.58 18.72 0.91
C ILE A 509 -21.24 17.42 1.40
N ARG A 510 -22.55 17.30 1.20
CA ARG A 510 -23.33 16.13 1.65
C ARG A 510 -24.13 15.54 0.51
N PHE A 511 -23.98 14.24 0.30
CA PHE A 511 -24.81 13.45 -0.59
C PHE A 511 -26.04 12.94 0.16
N GLY A 512 -27.15 12.66 -0.52
CA GLY A 512 -28.33 12.03 0.09
C GLY A 512 -29.51 11.90 -0.86
N LYS A 513 -30.48 11.05 -0.49
CA LYS A 513 -31.77 10.96 -1.17
C LYS A 513 -32.73 11.91 -0.46
N LEU A 514 -32.80 13.17 -0.90
CA LEU A 514 -33.53 14.23 -0.18
C LEU A 514 -34.94 14.50 -0.72
N SER A 515 -35.43 13.69 -1.67
CA SER A 515 -36.78 13.78 -2.21
C SER A 515 -37.46 12.42 -2.28
N ALA A 516 -38.61 12.30 -1.60
CA ALA A 516 -39.44 11.10 -1.61
C ALA A 516 -39.95 10.80 -3.03
N GLY A 517 -39.90 9.52 -3.43
CA GLY A 517 -40.35 9.08 -4.74
C GLY A 517 -39.49 9.53 -5.93
N SER A 518 -38.42 10.29 -5.71
CA SER A 518 -37.45 10.60 -6.77
C SER A 518 -36.50 9.42 -6.98
N SER A 519 -36.15 9.18 -8.24
CA SER A 519 -35.06 8.28 -8.66
C SER A 519 -33.70 8.96 -8.63
N LYS A 520 -33.63 10.26 -8.35
CA LYS A 520 -32.39 11.03 -8.34
C LYS A 520 -31.79 11.09 -6.94
N LEU A 521 -30.46 10.96 -6.88
CA LEU A 521 -29.69 11.34 -5.70
C LEU A 521 -29.41 12.84 -5.73
N ALA A 522 -29.15 13.42 -4.57
CA ALA A 522 -28.77 14.80 -4.43
C ALA A 522 -27.42 14.94 -3.74
N MET A 523 -26.75 16.05 -4.04
CA MET A 523 -25.61 16.57 -3.33
C MET A 523 -25.90 18.02 -2.99
N VAL A 524 -25.76 18.37 -1.72
CA VAL A 524 -25.85 19.74 -1.23
C VAL A 524 -24.44 20.24 -0.97
N LYS A 525 -24.06 21.33 -1.64
CA LYS A 525 -22.81 22.04 -1.39
C LYS A 525 -23.09 23.26 -0.53
N CYS A 526 -22.35 23.41 0.56
CA CYS A 526 -22.33 24.63 1.35
C CYS A 526 -21.10 25.46 0.96
N TRP A 527 -21.28 26.76 0.79
CA TRP A 527 -20.25 27.72 0.41
C TRP A 527 -20.20 28.87 1.42
N TYR A 528 -19.01 29.42 1.65
CA TYR A 528 -18.78 30.53 2.57
C TYR A 528 -18.00 31.66 1.91
N ARG A 529 -18.31 32.91 2.23
CA ARG A 529 -17.50 34.06 1.80
C ARG A 529 -16.78 34.67 2.99
N ALA A 530 -15.47 34.89 2.85
CA ALA A 530 -14.68 35.63 3.84
C ALA A 530 -15.16 37.10 3.92
N GLY A 531 -15.68 37.49 5.09
CA GLY A 531 -16.17 38.83 5.38
C GLY A 531 -17.16 38.81 6.55
N ALA A 532 -17.17 39.85 7.38
CA ALA A 532 -18.11 39.95 8.50
C ALA A 532 -19.41 40.67 8.06
N PRO A 533 -20.61 40.09 8.29
CA PRO A 533 -20.87 38.74 8.78
C PRO A 533 -20.75 37.66 7.69
N TRP A 534 -20.32 36.46 8.09
CA TRP A 534 -20.22 35.27 7.25
C TRP A 534 -21.57 34.98 6.60
N LYS A 535 -21.64 34.97 5.27
CA LYS A 535 -22.85 34.58 4.55
C LYS A 535 -22.65 33.18 3.99
N PRO A 536 -23.48 32.18 4.34
CA PRO A 536 -23.47 30.89 3.68
C PRO A 536 -24.30 30.94 2.37
N LYS A 537 -23.95 30.08 1.43
CA LYS A 537 -24.71 29.81 0.20
C LYS A 537 -24.84 28.30 0.02
N PHE A 538 -26.05 27.84 -0.22
CA PHE A 538 -26.33 26.42 -0.44
C PHE A 538 -26.69 26.19 -1.90
N GLU A 539 -26.20 25.09 -2.45
CA GLU A 539 -26.48 24.67 -3.81
C GLU A 539 -26.90 23.22 -3.82
N LEU A 540 -28.02 22.95 -4.48
CA LEU A 540 -28.49 21.59 -4.74
C LEU A 540 -27.99 21.13 -6.11
N TRP A 541 -27.43 19.94 -6.12
CA TRP A 541 -26.98 19.23 -7.30
C TRP A 541 -27.68 17.88 -7.34
N THR A 542 -28.14 17.42 -8.49
CA THR A 542 -28.83 16.11 -8.61
C THR A 542 -28.14 15.20 -9.60
N PHE A 543 -28.17 13.90 -9.30
CA PHE A 543 -27.66 12.80 -10.12
C PHE A 543 -28.83 11.94 -10.58
N GLN A 544 -28.79 11.47 -11.82
CA GLN A 544 -29.63 10.35 -12.24
C GLN A 544 -28.97 9.05 -11.76
N GLN A 545 -29.76 8.09 -11.28
CA GLN A 545 -29.23 6.79 -10.88
C GLN A 545 -28.64 6.04 -12.10
N GLY A 546 -27.45 5.48 -11.95
CA GLY A 546 -26.76 4.67 -12.97
C GLY A 546 -26.13 5.45 -14.13
N VAL A 547 -25.96 6.77 -14.04
CA VAL A 547 -25.60 7.59 -15.22
C VAL A 547 -24.18 8.16 -15.16
N ARG A 548 -23.49 8.09 -16.30
CA ARG A 548 -22.19 8.69 -16.65
C ARG A 548 -22.23 10.22 -16.83
N GLU A 549 -23.31 10.88 -16.42
CA GLU A 549 -23.48 12.32 -16.60
C GLU A 549 -23.10 13.08 -15.33
N SER A 550 -22.41 14.21 -15.52
CA SER A 550 -22.07 15.11 -14.42
C SER A 550 -23.33 15.65 -13.74
N PRO A 551 -23.30 15.90 -12.42
CA PRO A 551 -24.46 16.37 -11.69
C PRO A 551 -24.95 17.72 -12.22
N THR A 552 -26.26 17.89 -12.18
CA THR A 552 -26.91 19.13 -12.63
C THR A 552 -27.19 20.02 -11.43
N ARG A 553 -26.69 21.26 -11.49
CA ARG A 553 -26.97 22.31 -10.51
C ARG A 553 -28.41 22.79 -10.65
N SER A 554 -29.12 22.85 -9.53
CA SER A 554 -30.44 23.47 -9.44
C SER A 554 -30.32 24.96 -9.07
N SER A 555 -31.18 25.80 -9.66
CA SER A 555 -31.25 27.25 -9.40
C SER A 555 -32.14 27.63 -8.21
N LEU A 556 -32.46 26.67 -7.35
CA LEU A 556 -33.34 26.89 -6.20
C LEU A 556 -32.76 27.88 -5.21
N LYS A 557 -33.60 28.84 -4.80
CA LYS A 557 -33.30 29.76 -3.70
C LYS A 557 -33.63 29.08 -2.37
N TRP A 558 -32.69 29.04 -1.45
CA TRP A 558 -32.92 28.56 -0.08
C TRP A 558 -33.75 29.59 0.71
N PRO A 559 -35.03 29.32 1.07
CA PRO A 559 -35.92 30.32 1.64
C PRO A 559 -35.49 30.77 3.05
N ASN A 560 -34.85 29.89 3.80
CA ASN A 560 -34.41 30.12 5.19
C ASN A 560 -32.93 29.72 5.36
N ALA A 561 -32.03 30.31 4.57
CA ALA A 561 -30.60 30.06 4.78
C ALA A 561 -30.18 30.52 6.19
N PRO A 562 -29.41 29.71 6.94
CA PRO A 562 -28.81 30.11 8.21
C PRO A 562 -28.16 31.50 8.13
N SER A 563 -28.36 32.30 9.18
CA SER A 563 -27.78 33.65 9.28
C SER A 563 -26.27 33.64 9.50
N SER A 564 -25.71 32.50 9.92
CA SER A 564 -24.29 32.24 10.10
C SER A 564 -23.89 30.91 9.46
N ALA A 565 -22.59 30.70 9.24
CA ALA A 565 -22.09 29.44 8.70
C ALA A 565 -22.44 28.28 9.65
N PRO A 566 -23.06 27.18 9.17
CA PRO A 566 -23.29 26.03 10.00
C PRO A 566 -21.95 25.43 10.43
N PHE A 567 -21.87 25.03 11.70
CA PHE A 567 -20.71 24.31 12.22
C PHE A 567 -20.82 22.80 12.01
N ALA A 568 -22.01 22.31 11.65
CA ALA A 568 -22.26 20.93 11.29
C ALA A 568 -23.38 20.86 10.25
N SER A 569 -23.23 19.94 9.30
CA SER A 569 -24.28 19.54 8.37
C SER A 569 -24.26 18.03 8.13
N PHE A 570 -25.42 17.42 7.88
CA PHE A 570 -25.55 15.98 7.58
C PHE A 570 -26.92 15.67 6.93
N CYS A 571 -27.07 14.47 6.39
CA CYS A 571 -28.33 13.95 5.86
C CYS A 571 -28.78 12.78 6.74
N THR A 572 -30.05 12.76 7.14
CA THR A 572 -30.61 11.66 7.95
C THR A 572 -32.12 11.54 7.78
N TYR A 573 -32.69 10.36 8.02
CA TYR A 573 -34.14 10.19 8.15
C TYR A 573 -34.58 10.79 9.48
N ILE A 574 -35.67 11.57 9.51
CA ILE A 574 -36.14 12.25 10.73
C ILE A 574 -37.10 11.33 11.47
N ASP A 575 -38.03 10.75 10.72
CA ASP A 575 -39.03 9.81 11.21
C ASP A 575 -38.84 8.43 10.57
N SER A 576 -39.30 7.38 11.25
CA SER A 576 -39.15 5.98 10.81
C SER A 576 -39.82 5.70 9.47
N ASP A 577 -40.89 6.44 9.16
CA ASP A 577 -41.72 6.24 7.98
C ASP A 577 -41.27 7.11 6.79
N ASP A 578 -40.26 7.96 6.99
CA ASP A 578 -39.72 8.84 5.96
C ASP A 578 -39.21 8.05 4.76
N GLN A 579 -39.65 8.44 3.57
CA GLN A 579 -39.23 7.82 2.30
C GLN A 579 -37.96 8.45 1.71
N CYS A 580 -37.43 9.47 2.38
CA CYS A 580 -36.23 10.22 2.00
C CYS A 580 -35.56 10.82 3.23
N GLU A 581 -34.28 11.13 3.11
CA GLU A 581 -33.52 11.84 4.12
C GLU A 581 -33.89 13.33 4.14
N THR A 582 -33.67 13.97 5.28
CA THR A 582 -33.69 15.41 5.47
C THR A 582 -32.25 15.90 5.60
N TYR A 583 -31.92 16.98 4.89
CA TYR A 583 -30.65 17.69 5.07
C TYR A 583 -30.77 18.62 6.27
N VAL A 584 -29.89 18.43 7.25
CA VAL A 584 -29.91 19.15 8.52
C VAL A 584 -28.65 19.99 8.64
N THR A 585 -28.79 21.26 9.00
CA THR A 585 -27.68 22.13 9.35
C THR A 585 -27.83 22.69 10.76
N CYS A 586 -26.71 22.91 11.43
CA CYS A 586 -26.65 23.43 12.80
C CYS A 586 -25.77 24.67 12.81
N SER A 587 -26.31 25.80 13.25
CA SER A 587 -25.58 27.07 13.42
C SER A 587 -25.78 27.62 14.82
N ALA A 588 -24.75 28.21 15.41
CA ALA A 588 -24.83 28.83 16.74
C ALA A 588 -24.65 30.35 16.62
N THR A 589 -25.56 31.13 17.21
CA THR A 589 -25.47 32.59 17.27
C THR A 589 -25.85 33.09 18.66
N GLY A 590 -24.89 33.64 19.40
CA GLY A 590 -25.12 34.05 20.78
C GLY A 590 -25.49 32.86 21.67
N SER A 591 -26.60 32.94 22.41
CA SER A 591 -27.06 31.90 23.33
C SER A 591 -27.96 30.83 22.68
N LYS A 592 -28.11 30.85 21.35
CA LYS A 592 -29.05 29.99 20.62
C LYS A 592 -28.32 29.13 19.59
N THR A 593 -28.72 27.86 19.51
CA THR A 593 -28.42 26.99 18.37
C THR A 593 -29.66 26.87 17.51
N THR A 594 -29.52 27.17 16.22
CA THR A 594 -30.56 27.06 15.20
C THR A 594 -30.30 25.82 14.36
N TRP A 595 -31.25 24.91 14.36
CA TRP A 595 -31.31 23.73 13.50
C TRP A 595 -32.18 24.07 12.29
N THR A 596 -31.67 23.78 11.09
CA THR A 596 -32.45 23.96 9.86
C THR A 596 -32.63 22.60 9.21
N PHE A 597 -33.89 22.15 9.16
CA PHE A 597 -34.32 20.93 8.48
C PHE A 597 -34.72 21.30 7.06
N THR A 598 -34.23 20.56 6.08
CA THR A 598 -34.52 20.82 4.67
C THR A 598 -34.86 19.53 3.95
N ASN A 599 -36.03 19.50 3.32
CA ASN A 599 -36.42 18.43 2.41
C ASN A 599 -36.90 18.99 1.06
N PHE A 600 -37.04 18.09 0.09
CA PHE A 600 -37.40 18.43 -1.27
C PHE A 600 -38.58 17.57 -1.73
N ASP A 601 -39.50 18.16 -2.49
CA ASP A 601 -40.59 17.42 -3.14
C ASP A 601 -40.62 17.64 -4.66
N ASN A 602 -41.53 16.91 -5.32
CA ASN A 602 -41.76 16.99 -6.76
C ASN A 602 -40.47 16.84 -7.59
N ASP A 603 -39.64 15.84 -7.26
CA ASP A 603 -38.36 15.60 -7.93
C ASP A 603 -37.40 16.79 -7.82
N TYR A 604 -37.18 17.26 -6.58
CA TYR A 604 -36.30 18.38 -6.27
C TYR A 604 -36.72 19.74 -6.87
N LYS A 605 -38.02 19.93 -7.14
CA LYS A 605 -38.56 21.19 -7.71
C LYS A 605 -39.00 22.18 -6.65
N HIS A 606 -39.43 21.72 -5.49
CA HIS A 606 -39.76 22.61 -4.38
C HIS A 606 -38.98 22.23 -3.14
N LEU A 607 -38.53 23.28 -2.46
CA LEU A 607 -37.75 23.22 -1.26
C LEU A 607 -38.63 23.60 -0.08
N LYS A 608 -38.67 22.77 0.95
CA LYS A 608 -39.30 23.12 2.23
C LYS A 608 -38.25 23.08 3.32
N SER A 609 -38.32 24.05 4.20
CA SER A 609 -37.37 24.18 5.29
C SER A 609 -38.05 24.64 6.57
N TRP A 610 -37.64 24.03 7.67
CA TRP A 610 -38.12 24.33 9.02
C TRP A 610 -36.92 24.66 9.88
N THR A 611 -37.08 25.66 10.75
CA THR A 611 -36.06 26.05 11.70
C THR A 611 -36.54 25.76 13.11
N PHE A 612 -35.66 25.19 13.92
CA PHE A 612 -35.88 24.97 15.35
C PHE A 612 -34.75 25.63 16.13
N GLU A 613 -35.08 26.40 17.16
CA GLU A 613 -34.09 27.03 18.02
C GLU A 613 -34.14 26.42 19.41
N GLU A 614 -32.96 26.16 19.97
CA GLU A 614 -32.80 25.72 21.35
C GLU A 614 -31.77 26.57 22.09
N ASP A 615 -31.89 26.61 23.42
CA ASP A 615 -31.00 27.30 24.34
C ASP A 615 -29.68 26.53 24.51
N VAL A 616 -28.82 26.66 23.52
CA VAL A 616 -27.46 26.11 23.51
C VAL A 616 -26.53 27.21 23.05
N GLY A 617 -25.80 27.80 24.01
CA GLY A 617 -24.98 29.00 23.82
C GLY A 617 -23.54 28.76 23.39
N GLU A 618 -23.19 27.55 22.95
CA GLU A 618 -21.84 27.18 22.54
C GLU A 618 -21.85 26.30 21.28
N ARG A 619 -20.82 26.43 20.44
CA ARG A 619 -20.63 25.65 19.20
C ARG A 619 -20.14 24.25 19.55
N ALA A 620 -20.90 23.22 19.17
CA ALA A 620 -20.42 21.85 19.28
C ALA A 620 -19.29 21.59 18.27
N GLN A 621 -18.34 20.76 18.64
CA GLN A 621 -17.22 20.40 17.77
C GLN A 621 -17.56 19.24 16.84
N ARG A 622 -18.46 18.34 17.25
CA ARG A 622 -18.89 17.22 16.42
C ARG A 622 -20.33 16.83 16.67
N ILE A 623 -21.00 16.36 15.61
CA ILE A 623 -22.31 15.74 15.67
C ILE A 623 -22.23 14.42 14.91
N LEU A 624 -22.66 13.31 15.52
CA LEU A 624 -22.61 11.97 14.96
C LEU A 624 -24.00 11.33 14.94
N PRO A 625 -24.45 10.72 13.83
CA PRO A 625 -25.71 9.98 13.82
C PRO A 625 -25.56 8.64 14.55
N LEU A 626 -26.54 8.30 15.40
CA LEU A 626 -26.68 6.98 15.98
C LEU A 626 -27.49 6.10 15.03
N PRO A 627 -27.05 4.87 14.73
CA PRO A 627 -27.83 3.90 14.00
C PRO A 627 -29.16 3.66 14.71
N THR A 628 -30.26 4.03 14.06
CA THR A 628 -31.59 3.70 14.54
C THR A 628 -32.06 2.44 13.83
N SER A 629 -32.74 1.56 14.57
CA SER A 629 -33.61 0.60 13.89
C SER A 629 -34.59 1.39 13.03
N LYS A 630 -34.97 0.87 11.85
CA LYS A 630 -35.88 1.53 10.90
C LYS A 630 -37.24 1.96 11.49
N CYS A 631 -37.52 1.70 12.77
CA CYS A 631 -38.80 1.91 13.44
C CYS A 631 -38.74 2.92 14.61
N GLY A 632 -37.72 3.78 14.73
CA GLY A 632 -37.57 4.72 15.84
C GLY A 632 -37.12 6.13 15.44
N PRO A 633 -37.24 7.12 16.35
CA PRO A 633 -36.83 8.50 16.09
C PRO A 633 -35.30 8.59 15.90
N CYS A 634 -34.86 9.48 15.01
CA CYS A 634 -33.45 9.66 14.68
C CYS A 634 -32.68 10.16 15.90
N ARG A 635 -31.61 9.46 16.30
CA ARG A 635 -30.78 9.89 17.42
C ARG A 635 -29.42 10.36 16.96
N LEU A 636 -28.89 11.39 17.63
CA LEU A 636 -27.56 11.93 17.38
C LEU A 636 -26.78 12.05 18.67
N VAL A 637 -25.46 12.08 18.54
CA VAL A 637 -24.53 12.49 19.60
C VAL A 637 -23.95 13.84 19.24
N ARG A 638 -24.18 14.83 20.10
CA ARG A 638 -23.57 16.16 19.99
C ARG A 638 -22.49 16.32 21.05
N LEU A 639 -21.30 16.65 20.59
CA LEU A 639 -20.06 16.65 21.36
C LEU A 639 -19.50 18.06 21.53
N PHE A 640 -19.21 18.43 22.78
CA PHE A 640 -18.54 19.67 23.15
C PHE A 640 -17.26 19.35 23.93
N TYR A 641 -16.11 19.79 23.41
CA TYR A 641 -14.84 19.86 24.15
C TYR A 641 -14.04 21.09 23.65
N GLY A 642 -12.88 21.43 24.22
CA GLY A 642 -12.07 22.57 23.72
C GLY A 642 -11.17 23.25 24.75
N GLN A 643 -10.45 24.28 24.30
CA GLN A 643 -9.42 24.98 25.07
C GLN A 643 -9.99 25.58 26.37
N GLY A 644 -9.51 25.08 27.51
CA GLY A 644 -9.88 25.58 28.85
C GLY A 644 -11.06 24.84 29.52
N SER A 645 -11.64 23.82 28.89
CA SER A 645 -12.59 22.92 29.55
C SER A 645 -11.87 21.69 30.12
N ASN A 646 -12.07 21.41 31.42
CA ASN A 646 -11.65 20.16 32.07
C ASN A 646 -12.75 19.08 31.94
N GLU A 647 -13.66 19.23 30.99
CA GLU A 647 -14.85 18.41 30.86
C GLU A 647 -15.24 18.22 29.39
N LEU A 648 -15.60 16.98 29.06
CA LEU A 648 -16.27 16.57 27.83
C LEU A 648 -17.78 16.57 28.09
N ARG A 649 -18.54 17.34 27.31
CA ARG A 649 -20.01 17.27 27.35
C ARG A 649 -20.52 16.55 26.11
N LEU A 650 -21.40 15.59 26.34
CA LEU A 650 -22.12 14.85 25.31
C LEU A 650 -23.61 15.01 25.53
N ASP A 651 -24.29 15.46 24.50
CA ASP A 651 -25.75 15.42 24.45
C ASP A 651 -26.18 14.31 23.49
N THR A 652 -26.95 13.35 23.99
CA THR A 652 -27.75 12.46 23.13
C THR A 652 -29.00 13.22 22.76
N LEU A 653 -29.22 13.39 21.46
CA LEU A 653 -30.33 14.14 20.91
C LEU A 653 -31.29 13.18 20.24
N THR A 654 -32.59 13.37 20.45
CA THR A 654 -33.63 12.83 19.59
C THR A 654 -34.08 13.92 18.63
N ILE A 655 -34.09 13.59 17.35
CA ILE A 655 -34.68 14.38 16.28
C ILE A 655 -35.94 13.67 15.80
N GLN A 656 -37.06 14.38 15.89
CA GLN A 656 -38.37 13.88 15.45
C GLN A 656 -39.26 15.07 15.05
N ASN A 657 -40.10 14.90 14.02
CA ASN A 657 -41.04 15.94 13.56
C ASN A 657 -40.36 17.31 13.35
N HIS A 658 -39.13 17.33 12.83
CA HIS A 658 -38.31 18.54 12.63
C HIS A 658 -38.07 19.37 13.91
N SER A 659 -38.03 18.69 15.06
CA SER A 659 -37.64 19.25 16.36
C SER A 659 -36.43 18.51 16.92
N VAL A 660 -35.69 19.16 17.81
CA VAL A 660 -34.56 18.55 18.51
C VAL A 660 -34.84 18.58 20.01
N SER A 661 -34.69 17.44 20.65
CA SER A 661 -34.78 17.31 22.10
C SER A 661 -33.53 16.64 22.63
N VAL A 662 -33.04 17.11 23.77
CA VAL A 662 -31.93 16.48 24.47
C VAL A 662 -32.50 15.37 25.33
N ASP A 663 -32.20 14.11 24.98
CA ASP A 663 -32.61 12.95 25.75
C ASP A 663 -31.78 12.84 27.03
N SER A 664 -30.47 13.05 26.90
CA SER A 664 -29.53 12.97 28.00
C SER A 664 -28.34 13.87 27.75
N THR A 665 -27.87 14.55 28.79
CA THR A 665 -26.56 15.20 28.81
C THR A 665 -25.67 14.46 29.80
N ILE A 666 -24.49 14.04 29.34
CA ILE A 666 -23.44 13.54 30.21
C ILE A 666 -22.23 14.48 30.18
N ARG A 667 -21.60 14.58 31.34
CA ARG A 667 -20.47 15.45 31.61
C ARG A 667 -19.36 14.56 32.15
N ILE A 668 -18.30 14.42 31.39
CA ILE A 668 -17.19 13.52 31.72
C ILE A 668 -15.99 14.41 32.04
N PRO A 669 -15.46 14.38 33.28
CA PRO A 669 -14.23 15.09 33.58
C PRO A 669 -13.08 14.50 32.77
N VAL A 670 -12.28 15.37 32.14
CA VAL A 670 -11.12 14.97 31.33
C VAL A 670 -9.89 15.72 31.81
N ASP A 671 -8.75 15.03 31.84
CA ASP A 671 -7.47 15.54 32.32
C ASP A 671 -6.54 16.05 31.20
N TRP A 672 -6.98 16.01 29.94
CA TRP A 672 -6.26 16.52 28.78
C TRP A 672 -6.77 17.89 28.31
N SER A 673 -5.87 18.75 27.82
CA SER A 673 -6.20 20.07 27.29
C SER A 673 -6.09 20.10 25.77
N GLY A 674 -7.22 20.24 25.07
CA GLY A 674 -7.24 20.46 23.62
C GLY A 674 -6.75 21.87 23.26
N THR A 675 -5.73 22.02 22.41
CA THR A 675 -5.49 23.32 21.71
C THR A 675 -6.35 23.38 20.45
N ALA A 676 -6.81 24.60 20.10
CA ALA A 676 -7.73 24.91 19.01
C ALA A 676 -7.60 24.00 17.77
N GLU A 677 -8.72 23.41 17.32
CA GLU A 677 -9.02 22.66 16.07
C GLU A 677 -8.00 21.66 15.48
N GLU A 678 -6.74 21.62 15.93
CA GLU A 678 -5.59 20.95 15.29
C GLU A 678 -5.10 19.70 16.05
N GLN A 679 -5.72 19.35 17.17
CA GLN A 679 -5.41 18.11 17.90
C GLN A 679 -6.34 16.97 17.48
N TYR A 680 -5.75 15.82 17.12
CA TYR A 680 -6.40 14.64 16.55
C TYR A 680 -7.57 14.13 17.39
N LEU A 681 -8.79 14.55 17.04
CA LEU A 681 -10.02 14.04 17.62
C LEU A 681 -10.90 13.43 16.53
N THR A 682 -10.64 12.16 16.29
CA THR A 682 -11.50 11.33 15.44
C THR A 682 -12.44 10.55 16.33
N TRP A 683 -13.74 10.71 16.10
CA TRP A 683 -14.80 10.04 16.83
C TRP A 683 -15.64 9.17 15.91
N PHE A 684 -16.02 7.99 16.38
CA PHE A 684 -16.88 7.05 15.68
C PHE A 684 -17.65 6.17 16.67
N LEU A 685 -18.64 5.42 16.16
CA LEU A 685 -19.46 4.51 16.95
C LEU A 685 -19.06 3.06 16.65
N ALA A 686 -18.87 2.26 17.70
CA ALA A 686 -18.56 0.83 17.59
C ALA A 686 -19.03 0.08 18.84
N ASP A 687 -19.56 -1.13 18.69
CA ASP A 687 -19.81 -2.03 19.83
C ASP A 687 -18.50 -2.69 20.26
N ALA A 688 -17.67 -1.92 20.98
CA ALA A 688 -16.32 -2.33 21.34
C ALA A 688 -16.35 -3.47 22.37
N ASN A 689 -17.38 -3.50 23.21
CA ASN A 689 -17.49 -4.49 24.29
C ASN A 689 -18.36 -5.72 23.93
N SER A 690 -18.97 -5.75 22.74
CA SER A 690 -19.86 -6.81 22.25
C SER A 690 -21.09 -7.04 23.13
N ASN A 691 -21.61 -5.99 23.78
CA ASN A 691 -22.85 -6.04 24.56
C ASN A 691 -24.10 -5.82 23.68
N GLY A 692 -23.94 -5.59 22.38
CA GLY A 692 -25.03 -5.27 21.46
C GLY A 692 -25.42 -3.79 21.44
N HIS A 693 -24.62 -2.91 22.05
CA HIS A 693 -24.83 -1.47 22.10
C HIS A 693 -23.61 -0.73 21.54
N LEU A 694 -23.83 0.44 20.94
CA LEU A 694 -22.76 1.20 20.30
C LEU A 694 -22.07 2.11 21.30
N ASP A 695 -20.77 1.91 21.47
CA ASP A 695 -19.91 2.78 22.26
C ASP A 695 -19.43 3.96 21.41
N LEU A 696 -19.28 5.13 22.03
CA LEU A 696 -18.63 6.28 21.41
C LEU A 696 -17.13 6.18 21.66
N VAL A 697 -16.37 6.03 20.58
CA VAL A 697 -14.92 5.85 20.63
C VAL A 697 -14.22 7.05 20.00
N GLY A 698 -13.23 7.60 20.71
CA GLY A 698 -12.44 8.75 20.31
C GLY A 698 -10.94 8.51 20.49
N LEU A 699 -10.14 9.06 19.58
CA LEU A 699 -8.70 9.25 19.78
C LEU A 699 -8.47 10.66 20.31
N VAL A 700 -7.66 10.83 21.37
CA VAL A 700 -7.37 12.12 21.99
C VAL A 700 -5.88 12.24 22.30
N THR A 701 -5.32 13.46 22.33
CA THR A 701 -3.94 13.72 22.78
C THR A 701 -3.92 14.25 24.21
N ASN A 702 -3.06 13.71 25.07
CA ASN A 702 -2.83 14.23 26.41
C ASN A 702 -1.90 15.47 26.39
N GLN A 703 -1.73 16.13 27.54
CA GLN A 703 -0.91 17.36 27.66
C GLN A 703 0.57 17.16 27.32
N GLU A 704 1.06 15.92 27.37
CA GLU A 704 2.44 15.54 27.05
C GLU A 704 2.61 15.12 25.58
N GLY A 705 1.56 15.23 24.77
CA GLY A 705 1.54 14.80 23.36
C GLY A 705 1.34 13.30 23.14
N GLY A 706 1.12 12.54 24.22
CA GLY A 706 0.77 11.12 24.16
C GLY A 706 -0.67 10.92 23.67
N LEU A 707 -0.86 10.08 22.66
CA LEU A 707 -2.19 9.68 22.23
C LEU A 707 -2.86 8.80 23.30
N THR A 708 -4.17 8.90 23.43
CA THR A 708 -5.02 8.16 24.36
C THR A 708 -6.31 7.79 23.65
N VAL A 709 -6.83 6.60 23.95
CA VAL A 709 -8.12 6.14 23.45
C VAL A 709 -9.16 6.37 24.54
N LEU A 710 -10.26 6.98 24.15
CA LEU A 710 -11.42 7.18 24.97
C LEU A 710 -12.58 6.36 24.43
N ALA A 711 -13.14 5.47 25.23
CA ALA A 711 -14.40 4.80 24.90
C ALA A 711 -15.44 5.13 25.96
N ILE A 712 -16.65 5.45 25.50
CA ILE A 712 -17.78 5.83 26.33
C ILE A 712 -18.90 4.84 26.03
N PRO A 713 -19.22 3.91 26.94
CA PRO A 713 -20.10 2.81 26.60
C PRO A 713 -21.53 3.26 26.30
N GLY A 714 -22.11 2.61 25.29
CA GLY A 714 -23.51 2.78 24.92
C GLY A 714 -24.46 1.98 25.81
N GLN A 715 -25.66 2.51 26.02
CA GLN A 715 -26.75 1.84 26.71
C GLN A 715 -27.81 1.32 25.73
N ALA A 716 -28.68 0.43 26.22
CA ALA A 716 -29.77 -0.14 25.45
C ALA A 716 -30.74 0.90 24.86
N ASP A 717 -30.87 2.04 25.54
CA ASP A 717 -31.69 3.16 25.09
C ASP A 717 -30.92 4.12 24.19
N SER A 718 -29.72 3.77 23.70
CA SER A 718 -28.85 4.62 22.87
C SER A 718 -28.36 5.92 23.55
N THR A 719 -28.44 5.98 24.88
CA THR A 719 -27.69 6.97 25.68
C THR A 719 -26.30 6.46 26.00
N PHE A 720 -25.48 7.30 26.63
CA PHE A 720 -24.10 6.99 26.98
C PHE A 720 -23.91 7.05 28.48
N GLU A 721 -23.03 6.20 28.99
CA GLU A 721 -22.68 6.22 30.40
C GLU A 721 -21.77 7.42 30.72
N ALA A 722 -21.98 8.06 31.88
CA ALA A 722 -21.12 9.16 32.37
C ALA A 722 -19.75 8.67 32.89
N ARG A 723 -19.24 7.57 32.32
CA ARG A 723 -17.93 6.99 32.62
C ARG A 723 -17.15 6.80 31.34
N ALA A 724 -15.92 7.29 31.35
CA ALA A 724 -14.96 7.10 30.27
C ALA A 724 -14.04 5.93 30.62
N VAL A 725 -13.72 5.10 29.63
CA VAL A 725 -12.61 4.16 29.71
C VAL A 725 -11.40 4.83 29.06
N GLN A 726 -10.37 5.10 29.86
CA GLN A 726 -9.11 5.70 29.42
C GLN A 726 -8.02 4.62 29.40
N SER A 727 -7.28 4.52 28.30
CA SER A 727 -6.11 3.64 28.23
C SER A 727 -4.89 4.42 27.75
N ALA A 728 -3.85 4.48 28.59
CA ALA A 728 -2.55 4.98 28.20
C ALA A 728 -1.91 4.03 27.18
N ILE A 729 -1.16 4.60 26.23
CA ILE A 729 -0.56 3.86 25.15
C ILE A 729 0.82 3.28 25.61
N THR A 730 0.87 2.14 26.33
CA THR A 730 2.13 1.35 26.57
C THR A 730 2.32 0.10 25.70
N SER A 731 3.42 0.02 24.93
CA SER A 731 3.70 -0.87 23.76
C SER A 731 3.75 -2.41 24.00
N ASP A 732 3.12 -2.95 25.04
CA ASP A 732 3.42 -4.30 25.53
C ASP A 732 2.68 -5.46 24.85
N LYS A 733 1.65 -5.17 24.04
CA LYS A 733 0.88 -6.20 23.29
C LYS A 733 0.66 -5.93 21.81
N GLY A 734 1.17 -4.80 21.28
CA GLY A 734 0.90 -4.39 19.89
C GLY A 734 1.39 -5.41 18.86
N ASP A 735 2.51 -6.04 19.15
CA ASP A 735 3.20 -6.99 18.28
C ASP A 735 2.38 -8.24 17.92
N LYS A 736 1.28 -8.52 18.64
CA LYS A 736 0.40 -9.68 18.41
C LYS A 736 -0.87 -9.37 17.60
N LEU A 737 -1.19 -8.09 17.40
CA LEU A 737 -2.51 -7.61 16.94
C LEU A 737 -2.42 -6.60 15.81
N THR A 738 -1.28 -5.94 15.68
CA THR A 738 -0.86 -5.36 14.42
C THR A 738 -0.01 -6.37 13.70
N ALA A 739 -0.19 -6.41 12.40
CA ALA A 739 0.81 -7.04 11.58
C ALA A 739 2.16 -6.38 11.83
N PRO A 740 3.29 -7.11 11.89
CA PRO A 740 4.54 -6.50 12.33
C PRO A 740 4.93 -5.24 11.51
N PHE A 741 4.51 -5.15 10.25
CA PHE A 741 4.71 -4.01 9.33
C PHE A 741 3.96 -2.71 9.66
N MET A 742 2.89 -2.79 10.44
CA MET A 742 2.22 -1.62 10.96
C MET A 742 3.06 -1.18 12.15
N LYS A 743 3.70 0.00 12.09
CA LYS A 743 4.22 0.60 13.33
C LYS A 743 2.98 0.75 14.22
N PRO A 744 2.84 -0.01 15.31
CA PRO A 744 1.76 0.25 16.24
C PRO A 744 2.13 1.61 16.83
N VAL A 745 1.51 2.65 16.32
CA VAL A 745 1.47 3.93 17.01
C VAL A 745 0.84 3.64 18.38
N ALA A 746 -0.16 2.75 18.39
CA ALA A 746 -0.73 2.14 19.59
C ALA A 746 -1.50 0.85 19.27
N ALA A 747 -1.48 -0.14 20.15
CA ALA A 747 -2.42 -1.25 20.10
C ALA A 747 -2.70 -1.76 21.52
N ARG A 748 -3.90 -1.49 22.03
CA ARG A 748 -4.23 -1.78 23.43
C ARG A 748 -5.42 -2.71 23.51
N GLN A 749 -5.28 -3.77 24.29
CA GLN A 749 -6.42 -4.50 24.81
C GLN A 749 -7.10 -3.56 25.81
N ALA A 750 -8.29 -3.06 25.50
CA ALA A 750 -9.07 -2.33 26.48
C ALA A 750 -9.47 -3.33 27.58
N ARG A 751 -8.80 -3.25 28.73
CA ARG A 751 -9.34 -3.77 29.98
C ARG A 751 -10.21 -2.66 30.53
N CYS A 752 -11.49 -2.73 30.21
CA CYS A 752 -12.47 -1.77 30.68
C CYS A 752 -12.68 -2.05 32.17
N LYS A 753 -11.93 -1.36 33.03
CA LYS A 753 -12.23 -1.29 34.45
C LYS A 753 -13.26 -0.20 34.66
N TYR A 754 -14.46 -0.60 35.04
CA TYR A 754 -15.54 0.36 35.18
C TYR A 754 -15.37 1.17 36.47
N LEU A 755 -15.17 2.48 36.33
CA LEU A 755 -15.05 3.42 37.46
C LEU A 755 -16.23 3.25 38.43
N GLY A 756 -15.91 3.05 39.72
CA GLY A 756 -16.90 2.81 40.77
C GLY A 756 -17.34 1.36 40.95
N THR A 757 -16.79 0.41 40.20
CA THR A 757 -17.07 -1.04 40.34
C THR A 757 -15.78 -1.88 40.35
N SER A 758 -15.90 -3.17 40.66
CA SER A 758 -14.83 -4.17 40.51
C SER A 758 -14.79 -4.82 39.13
N ASP A 759 -15.72 -4.49 38.23
CA ASP A 759 -15.90 -5.19 36.97
C ASP A 759 -14.79 -4.80 35.98
N GLU A 760 -14.20 -5.81 35.34
CA GLU A 760 -13.22 -5.67 34.28
C GLU A 760 -13.63 -6.53 33.07
N THR A 761 -13.75 -5.94 31.89
CA THR A 761 -13.94 -6.70 30.63
C THR A 761 -12.75 -6.48 29.72
N GLY A 762 -12.20 -7.56 29.14
CA GLY A 762 -11.20 -7.47 28.07
C GLY A 762 -11.91 -7.40 26.72
N ALA A 763 -12.26 -6.21 26.25
CA ALA A 763 -13.19 -6.09 25.15
C ALA A 763 -12.77 -4.94 24.22
N ALA A 764 -12.44 -5.31 23.00
CA ALA A 764 -11.79 -4.54 21.95
C ALA A 764 -10.30 -4.22 22.09
N ILE A 765 -9.61 -4.41 20.97
CA ILE A 765 -8.30 -3.87 20.69
C ILE A 765 -8.47 -2.78 19.66
N MET A 766 -8.14 -1.55 20.03
CA MET A 766 -7.97 -0.49 19.05
C MET A 766 -6.49 -0.44 18.64
N ALA A 767 -6.23 -0.72 17.37
CA ALA A 767 -4.93 -0.64 16.75
C ALA A 767 -4.87 0.66 15.95
N LEU A 768 -4.05 1.59 16.43
CA LEU A 768 -3.58 2.74 15.68
C LEU A 768 -2.27 2.37 15.01
N PHE A 769 -2.26 2.43 13.70
CA PHE A 769 -1.07 2.09 12.93
C PHE A 769 -0.73 3.20 11.96
N ASP A 770 0.57 3.42 11.80
CA ASP A 770 1.11 4.21 10.72
C ASP A 770 1.45 3.25 9.57
N ASN A 771 0.90 3.55 8.40
CA ASN A 771 1.11 2.83 7.16
C ASN A 771 1.59 3.82 6.09
N TYR A 772 2.90 4.03 5.99
CA TYR A 772 3.51 4.95 5.03
C TYR A 772 2.96 6.40 5.10
N GLY A 773 2.74 6.94 6.30
CA GLY A 773 2.17 8.28 6.51
C GLY A 773 0.63 8.30 6.64
N ILE A 774 -0.01 7.14 6.49
CA ILE A 774 -1.45 6.95 6.69
C ILE A 774 -1.68 6.44 8.11
N LEU A 775 -2.29 7.26 8.95
CA LEU A 775 -2.74 6.90 10.29
C LEU A 775 -4.05 6.10 10.22
N GLY A 776 -3.99 4.77 10.23
CA GLY A 776 -5.16 3.91 10.30
C GLY A 776 -5.63 3.66 11.73
N VAL A 777 -6.95 3.73 11.96
CA VAL A 777 -7.58 3.25 13.20
C VAL A 777 -8.37 1.99 12.88
N ARG A 778 -8.08 0.90 13.61
CA ARG A 778 -8.84 -0.36 13.54
C ARG A 778 -9.38 -0.71 14.91
N VAL A 779 -10.64 -1.16 14.95
CA VAL A 779 -11.22 -1.80 16.14
C VAL A 779 -11.37 -3.30 15.87
N ILE A 780 -10.78 -4.10 16.75
CA ILE A 780 -10.80 -5.56 16.70
C ILE A 780 -11.54 -6.04 17.95
N ARG A 781 -12.59 -6.86 17.83
CA ARG A 781 -13.37 -7.36 18.97
C ARG A 781 -13.18 -8.87 19.16
N PRO A 782 -13.41 -9.44 20.35
CA PRO A 782 -13.46 -10.89 20.54
C PRO A 782 -14.54 -11.52 19.64
N ALA A 783 -14.23 -12.64 18.99
CA ALA A 783 -15.17 -13.36 18.11
C ALA A 783 -16.31 -14.04 18.89
N GLN A 784 -16.19 -14.18 20.21
CA GLN A 784 -17.21 -14.67 21.14
C GLN A 784 -17.13 -13.87 22.46
N ALA A 785 -18.12 -14.04 23.35
CA ALA A 785 -18.16 -13.34 24.65
C ALA A 785 -16.90 -13.58 25.51
N ALA A 786 -16.71 -12.72 26.53
CA ALA A 786 -15.49 -12.58 27.33
C ALA A 786 -14.69 -13.87 27.58
N GLY A 787 -13.42 -13.89 27.16
CA GLY A 787 -12.47 -14.98 27.43
C GLY A 787 -11.90 -15.67 26.19
N THR A 788 -12.44 -15.42 24.99
CA THR A 788 -11.88 -15.98 23.75
C THR A 788 -10.72 -15.14 23.21
N LEU A 789 -9.62 -15.82 22.85
CA LEU A 789 -8.44 -15.21 22.23
C LEU A 789 -8.56 -15.05 20.70
N THR A 790 -9.71 -15.42 20.14
CA THR A 790 -10.04 -15.25 18.72
C THR A 790 -10.70 -13.90 18.54
N TYR A 791 -10.28 -13.12 17.54
CA TYR A 791 -10.77 -11.76 17.32
C TYR A 791 -11.20 -11.55 15.85
N GLU A 792 -12.13 -10.62 15.61
CA GLU A 792 -12.61 -10.22 14.29
C GLU A 792 -12.63 -8.69 14.11
N ILE A 793 -12.59 -8.21 12.86
CA ILE A 793 -12.59 -6.78 12.54
C ILE A 793 -14.00 -6.22 12.72
N ALA A 794 -14.15 -5.26 13.63
CA ALA A 794 -15.43 -4.58 13.89
C ALA A 794 -15.56 -3.26 13.10
N GLY A 795 -14.43 -2.69 12.64
CA GLY A 795 -14.41 -1.48 11.82
C GLY A 795 -12.99 -0.99 11.51
N GLN A 796 -12.85 -0.25 10.41
CA GLN A 796 -11.61 0.39 9.99
C GLN A 796 -11.90 1.80 9.47
N ILE A 797 -11.12 2.78 9.94
CA ILE A 797 -11.12 4.15 9.43
C ILE A 797 -9.68 4.48 9.03
N PRO A 798 -9.36 4.63 7.73
CA PRO A 798 -8.08 5.20 7.32
C PRO A 798 -8.08 6.71 7.64
N ALA A 799 -6.98 7.31 8.08
CA ALA A 799 -6.82 8.77 8.19
C ALA A 799 -5.39 9.17 7.78
N VAL A 800 -5.15 10.41 7.39
CA VAL A 800 -3.80 10.93 7.09
C VAL A 800 -3.33 11.81 8.24
N ALA A 801 -2.06 11.69 8.65
CA ALA A 801 -1.49 12.60 9.63
C ALA A 801 -1.48 14.05 9.09
N GLY A 802 -2.08 14.99 9.81
CA GLY A 802 -2.06 16.41 9.46
C GLY A 802 -3.18 16.93 8.53
N GLN A 803 -4.19 16.13 8.17
CA GLN A 803 -5.39 16.62 7.49
C GLN A 803 -6.65 16.46 8.35
N VAL A 804 -7.47 17.51 8.43
CA VAL A 804 -8.82 17.43 8.97
C VAL A 804 -9.64 16.58 8.00
N SER A 805 -9.92 15.34 8.39
CA SER A 805 -10.83 14.43 7.67
C SER A 805 -12.25 15.01 7.63
N SER A 806 -12.52 15.91 6.69
CA SER A 806 -13.88 16.21 6.22
C SER A 806 -14.36 15.18 5.19
N CYS A 807 -13.45 14.38 4.62
CA CYS A 807 -13.64 13.63 3.38
C CYS A 807 -13.84 12.11 3.57
N LEU A 808 -13.80 11.59 4.80
CA LEU A 808 -13.99 10.16 5.07
C LEU A 808 -15.44 9.88 5.44
N GLY A 809 -16.27 9.64 4.42
CA GLY A 809 -17.63 9.16 4.60
C GLY A 809 -17.63 7.66 4.87
N TRP A 810 -18.15 7.23 6.03
CA TRP A 810 -18.67 5.88 6.19
C TRP A 810 -20.14 5.91 5.78
N SER A 811 -20.47 5.43 4.58
CA SER A 811 -21.86 5.37 4.13
C SER A 811 -22.54 4.16 4.77
N THR A 812 -23.27 4.37 5.87
CA THR A 812 -24.11 3.36 6.52
C THR A 812 -25.38 3.04 5.73
N ARG A 813 -25.59 3.70 4.58
CA ARG A 813 -26.86 3.73 3.83
C ARG A 813 -27.35 2.36 3.35
N GLU A 814 -26.46 1.37 3.23
CA GLU A 814 -26.85 -0.02 2.99
C GLU A 814 -25.85 -1.01 3.60
N TYR A 815 -25.79 -1.16 4.93
CA TYR A 815 -25.37 -2.48 5.45
C TYR A 815 -26.49 -3.48 5.16
N LYS A 816 -26.51 -3.99 3.93
CA LYS A 816 -27.15 -5.26 3.60
C LYS A 816 -26.09 -6.34 3.80
N PRO A 817 -26.33 -7.38 4.61
CA PRO A 817 -25.47 -8.55 4.62
C PRO A 817 -25.23 -9.03 3.18
N GLY A 818 -23.97 -9.02 2.72
CA GLY A 818 -23.59 -9.44 1.36
C GLY A 818 -23.40 -8.33 0.31
N ARG A 819 -23.36 -7.04 0.67
CA ARG A 819 -22.88 -5.97 -0.23
C ARG A 819 -21.75 -5.16 0.41
N GLU A 820 -20.67 -5.02 -0.34
CA GLU A 820 -19.34 -4.66 0.16
C GLU A 820 -19.16 -3.15 0.41
N ALA A 821 -18.58 -2.81 1.57
CA ALA A 821 -18.15 -1.46 1.88
C ALA A 821 -16.75 -1.24 1.28
N VAL A 822 -16.65 -0.34 0.31
CA VAL A 822 -15.36 0.10 -0.24
C VAL A 822 -14.89 1.29 0.56
N GLY A 823 -13.75 1.14 1.23
CA GLY A 823 -13.04 2.28 1.80
C GLY A 823 -12.50 3.15 0.67
N PHE A 824 -12.60 4.47 0.84
CA PHE A 824 -12.19 5.44 -0.16
C PHE A 824 -11.05 6.29 0.41
N PHE A 825 -9.93 6.36 -0.29
CA PHE A 825 -8.75 7.10 0.15
C PHE A 825 -8.24 7.98 -1.00
N VAL A 826 -7.87 9.23 -0.68
CA VAL A 826 -7.30 10.16 -1.67
C VAL A 826 -6.02 10.78 -1.09
N GLU A 827 -4.88 10.51 -1.74
CA GLU A 827 -3.53 11.05 -1.43
C GLU A 827 -3.25 12.33 -2.22
#